data_AF-A0A329SUE0-F1
#
_entry.id   AF-A0A329SUE0-F1
#
_cell.length_a   1.000
_cell.length_b   1.000
_cell.length_c   1.000
_cell.angle_alpha   90.00
_cell.angle_beta   90.00
_cell.angle_gamma   90.00
#
_symmetry.space_group_name_H-M   'P 1'
#
loop_
_entity.id
_entity.type
_entity.pdbx_description
1 polymer ?
#
loop_
_entity_poly.entity_id
_entity_poly.type
_entity_poly.pdbx_seq_one_letter_code
_entity_poly.pdbx_strand_id
1 'polypeptide(L)'
;MTDEDRRFRRLAAQLGVSRHVLGPDDAAEATDGVEATAQRSEHEAADEEIDIEGPNDEDEDEEEDVGELSLTLPSDSASEGLSSDLSLPHSFGHYDQLPTSRGISHFDDHLAALSPGQLPSGRTNRLQQTPQRVVAMGANSSTSAGGSEAVMKKFYEIQVGKIRGQLALSVQAQRELEKTLQQERAAWQEKEADMEHRSSEERGRLEKGLKQAQTDLQAAQTRLRMEKTHFASLQISDALAEQLSRQNEEDLSIRECVQLSIHSKVRKLETELERCRQEVETLQKSSSVDKAAAAGASDEIAQVQRVAEAKERRLQHELELSEATRQELENQIKALVDQVDGMKEEQQRNEEIYSDQRGVQKESERLKRDLQVLQRAHDDLKSRFDEVSAGSSDLHQKIALLTADKTFLQDAKTQLEEQVAKMRVSQQEMQDKVNSLQEKNDGNLSQNVQLQNETRLHFEKKFDDEMAKFMELSKREIERIRNDGQVVYERENRLLKEARDDALKHAEVLQARLDSVQSALDEKVLEATRMESTHTTALAAARNELKMRHFEISQLKLTLEEKARDARNARLEVDMLTQKVEAHKEEFARLETTSTTHITHLEAALDVERNKLKEYELLEIDLDGAVVQTGEIAAGGEGNQVDGSAPSSLKFQEVMTTFGAIPTTTKRRFQQSVLLAQKVVKSQREAIALEQKLNEVTSDRSRLQQQIAELKAKLANLHQPQSYLIDKLTRREQELQGAMRRYEEAQEQLQQLRAQYQQAQDANASLQHQLQQLLSRRGDLDALKATVQLLRARGSDDALKADFKRWLKKEVVLLAFMVAAGAAGVHFYQNREWAPVKQVERLVKQAEQSVKEGDPKQALKYCLHAYDVIKDTNPHDRHLFELAFSIAAQYESLGRGTPATNYYLDALEHNSRVNVASRERNRVVTLDRIAQSYENRGHVKTAERYFKQAISAYDQSRGRRELSKASRIEAMDLAALDREIPGVLFNYSQLLMANKRWSEAGNALQRALTLARMSSLSDEYVEYIEGAMASVKSAMAAEKAEAKQKQELK
;
A
#
# COMPACT_ATOMS: atom_id res chain seq x y z
N MET A 1 -52.76 -6.23 -59.79
CA MET A 1 -51.74 -7.28 -60.02
C MET A 1 -51.44 -7.86 -58.63
N THR A 2 -52.05 -8.97 -58.22
CA THR A 2 -51.79 -10.39 -58.54
C THR A 2 -50.56 -10.97 -57.82
N ASP A 3 -50.84 -11.75 -56.78
CA ASP A 3 -50.06 -12.73 -56.01
C ASP A 3 -48.74 -12.42 -55.29
N GLU A 4 -47.99 -11.35 -55.58
CA GLU A 4 -46.86 -10.97 -54.71
C GLU A 4 -47.33 -10.26 -53.43
N ASP A 5 -48.35 -9.42 -53.58
CA ASP A 5 -49.05 -8.66 -52.52
C ASP A 5 -49.66 -9.52 -51.40
N ARG A 6 -49.85 -10.83 -51.65
CA ARG A 6 -50.37 -11.80 -50.66
C ARG A 6 -49.27 -12.49 -49.87
N ARG A 7 -48.02 -12.50 -50.34
CA ARG A 7 -46.87 -13.04 -49.60
C ARG A 7 -46.33 -12.02 -48.59
N PHE A 8 -46.23 -10.75 -48.98
CA PHE A 8 -45.79 -9.68 -48.07
C PHE A 8 -46.70 -9.51 -46.85
N ARG A 9 -48.02 -9.62 -47.02
CA ARG A 9 -48.99 -9.49 -45.91
C ARG A 9 -48.96 -10.65 -44.90
N ARG A 10 -48.39 -11.81 -45.24
CA ARG A 10 -48.18 -12.91 -44.27
C ARG A 10 -46.90 -12.70 -43.47
N LEU A 11 -45.85 -12.17 -44.10
CA LEU A 11 -44.59 -11.82 -43.43
C LEU A 11 -44.76 -10.65 -42.45
N ALA A 12 -45.51 -9.61 -42.81
CA ALA A 12 -45.80 -8.48 -41.93
C ALA A 12 -46.63 -8.85 -40.68
N ALA A 13 -47.51 -9.86 -40.80
CA ALA A 13 -48.29 -10.37 -39.66
C ALA A 13 -47.47 -11.25 -38.70
N GLN A 14 -46.26 -11.68 -39.10
CA GLN A 14 -45.39 -12.57 -38.34
C GLN A 14 -44.27 -11.83 -37.60
N LEU A 15 -44.18 -10.50 -37.78
CA LEU A 15 -43.12 -9.65 -37.20
C LEU A 15 -43.65 -8.52 -36.28
N GLY A 16 -44.93 -8.55 -35.92
CA GLY A 16 -45.46 -7.92 -34.69
C GLY A 16 -45.40 -6.39 -34.52
N VAL A 17 -44.68 -5.64 -35.35
CA VAL A 17 -44.52 -4.18 -35.20
C VAL A 17 -45.81 -3.44 -35.60
N SER A 18 -46.60 -3.09 -34.60
CA SER A 18 -47.72 -2.15 -34.75
C SER A 18 -47.37 -0.81 -34.11
N ARG A 19 -47.20 0.24 -34.93
CA ARG A 19 -47.21 1.62 -34.46
C ARG A 19 -47.60 2.59 -35.58
N HIS A 20 -48.77 3.22 -35.43
CA HIS A 20 -49.06 4.64 -35.68
C HIS A 20 -50.44 4.90 -35.05
N VAL A 21 -50.62 5.84 -34.12
CA VAL A 21 -50.69 7.30 -34.37
C VAL A 21 -51.70 7.63 -35.47
N LEU A 22 -52.90 8.06 -35.07
CA LEU A 22 -53.67 9.21 -35.59
C LEU A 22 -54.99 9.30 -34.78
N GLY A 23 -55.45 10.52 -34.48
CA GLY A 23 -56.77 10.78 -33.85
C GLY A 23 -57.90 10.81 -34.89
N PRO A 24 -59.03 11.52 -34.65
CA PRO A 24 -59.24 12.56 -33.64
C PRO A 24 -60.63 12.52 -32.93
N ASP A 25 -61.00 13.68 -32.36
CA ASP A 25 -62.36 14.21 -32.09
C ASP A 25 -63.02 14.03 -30.69
N ASP A 26 -63.26 15.22 -30.11
CA ASP A 26 -64.47 15.70 -29.45
C ASP A 26 -64.92 15.26 -28.02
N ALA A 27 -64.80 16.28 -27.15
CA ALA A 27 -65.89 16.93 -26.44
C ALA A 27 -66.21 16.60 -24.96
N ALA A 28 -66.23 17.72 -24.21
CA ALA A 28 -67.20 18.09 -23.17
C ALA A 28 -67.10 17.47 -21.75
N GLU A 29 -66.58 18.33 -20.86
CA GLU A 29 -67.23 18.81 -19.62
C GLU A 29 -67.66 17.86 -18.49
N ALA A 30 -67.18 18.26 -17.29
CA ALA A 30 -67.94 18.34 -16.02
C ALA A 30 -68.26 17.03 -15.27
N THR A 31 -68.35 17.02 -13.93
CA THR A 31 -67.89 17.89 -12.82
C THR A 31 -68.10 17.08 -11.53
N ASP A 32 -67.30 17.33 -10.48
CA ASP A 32 -67.53 16.91 -9.09
C ASP A 32 -67.62 15.37 -8.82
N GLY A 33 -67.21 14.85 -7.67
CA GLY A 33 -66.64 15.47 -6.47
C GLY A 33 -67.11 14.72 -5.21
N VAL A 34 -66.37 14.85 -4.10
CA VAL A 34 -66.79 14.46 -2.71
C VAL A 34 -66.84 12.92 -2.52
N GLU A 35 -65.84 12.31 -1.86
CA GLU A 35 -65.79 12.04 -0.40
C GLU A 35 -66.91 11.13 0.13
N ALA A 36 -66.73 10.21 1.09
CA ALA A 36 -65.52 9.64 1.73
C ALA A 36 -65.98 8.47 2.65
N THR A 37 -65.02 7.72 3.22
CA THR A 37 -65.14 6.96 4.50
C THR A 37 -66.16 5.79 4.58
N ALA A 38 -66.01 4.74 5.42
CA ALA A 38 -64.91 4.28 6.27
C ALA A 38 -65.19 2.85 6.83
N GLN A 39 -64.12 2.20 7.33
CA GLN A 39 -64.06 1.14 8.38
C GLN A 39 -64.71 -0.25 8.07
N ARG A 40 -64.32 -1.42 8.60
CA ARG A 40 -63.17 -2.01 9.37
C ARG A 40 -63.72 -2.96 10.45
N SER A 41 -63.44 -4.27 10.35
CA SER A 41 -63.41 -5.33 11.40
C SER A 41 -63.32 -6.69 10.66
N GLU A 42 -62.35 -7.58 10.83
CA GLU A 42 -61.75 -8.27 12.00
C GLU A 42 -62.34 -9.69 12.20
N HIS A 43 -61.44 -10.70 12.17
CA HIS A 43 -61.52 -12.06 12.76
C HIS A 43 -62.68 -13.00 12.28
N GLU A 44 -62.60 -14.34 12.35
CA GLU A 44 -61.67 -15.26 13.04
C GLU A 44 -61.61 -16.66 12.36
N ALA A 45 -60.41 -17.26 12.36
CA ALA A 45 -60.06 -18.67 12.68
C ALA A 45 -60.57 -19.93 11.91
N ALA A 46 -59.59 -20.83 11.67
CA ALA A 46 -59.60 -22.29 11.85
C ALA A 46 -60.48 -23.19 10.94
N ASP A 47 -59.88 -23.99 10.04
CA ASP A 47 -59.42 -25.37 10.32
C ASP A 47 -58.95 -26.13 9.04
N GLU A 48 -57.82 -26.84 9.23
CA GLU A 48 -57.41 -28.16 8.69
C GLU A 48 -57.53 -28.52 7.19
N GLU A 49 -56.38 -28.62 6.50
CA GLU A 49 -55.83 -29.92 6.07
C GLU A 49 -54.34 -29.85 5.68
N ILE A 50 -53.53 -30.61 6.43
CA ILE A 50 -52.24 -31.26 6.14
C ILE A 50 -51.55 -30.94 4.80
N ASP A 51 -50.38 -30.28 4.87
CA ASP A 51 -49.34 -30.31 3.82
C ASP A 51 -48.02 -30.89 4.36
N ILE A 52 -47.30 -31.62 3.50
CA ILE A 52 -46.02 -32.28 3.82
C ILE A 52 -44.94 -31.73 2.88
N GLU A 53 -43.98 -30.98 3.42
CA GLU A 53 -42.82 -30.49 2.66
C GLU A 53 -41.75 -31.57 2.45
N GLY A 54 -41.20 -31.62 1.23
CA GLY A 54 -40.02 -32.37 0.84
C GLY A 54 -39.54 -31.87 -0.52
N PRO A 55 -38.29 -31.39 -0.67
CA PRO A 55 -37.90 -30.55 -1.81
C PRO A 55 -37.36 -31.36 -3.00
N ASN A 56 -37.38 -30.72 -4.19
CA ASN A 56 -36.38 -30.85 -5.26
C ASN A 56 -36.67 -29.77 -6.35
N ASP A 57 -35.74 -28.81 -6.46
CA ASP A 57 -34.95 -28.39 -7.64
C ASP A 57 -35.49 -28.43 -9.09
N GLU A 58 -34.88 -27.56 -9.91
CA GLU A 58 -34.88 -27.49 -11.40
C GLU A 58 -36.20 -26.94 -12.04
N ASP A 59 -36.23 -25.92 -12.93
CA ASP A 59 -35.20 -25.28 -13.77
C ASP A 59 -35.59 -23.83 -14.21
N GLU A 60 -34.59 -23.06 -14.69
CA GLU A 60 -34.64 -22.06 -15.82
C GLU A 60 -35.63 -20.85 -15.75
N ASP A 61 -35.37 -19.64 -16.28
CA ASP A 61 -34.22 -19.07 -17.02
C ASP A 61 -34.27 -17.51 -17.11
N GLU A 62 -33.20 -16.89 -17.64
CA GLU A 62 -33.14 -15.54 -18.27
C GLU A 62 -33.50 -14.28 -17.40
N GLU A 63 -32.99 -13.05 -17.59
CA GLU A 63 -31.90 -12.45 -18.39
C GLU A 63 -31.60 -11.08 -17.73
N GLU A 64 -30.35 -10.60 -17.62
CA GLU A 64 -30.11 -9.16 -17.40
C GLU A 64 -28.78 -8.64 -18.00
N ASP A 65 -28.87 -7.46 -18.60
CA ASP A 65 -27.93 -6.89 -19.57
C ASP A 65 -26.81 -6.04 -18.92
N VAL A 66 -25.63 -6.00 -19.53
CA VAL A 66 -24.41 -5.38 -18.95
C VAL A 66 -24.16 -4.00 -19.56
N GLY A 67 -24.67 -2.96 -18.89
CA GLY A 67 -24.30 -1.57 -19.16
C GLY A 67 -22.94 -1.20 -18.57
N GLU A 68 -21.92 -1.02 -19.41
CA GLU A 68 -20.54 -0.71 -19.01
C GLU A 68 -20.40 0.59 -18.18
N LEU A 69 -19.93 0.47 -16.93
CA LEU A 69 -19.47 1.61 -16.14
C LEU A 69 -17.99 1.91 -16.40
N SER A 70 -17.73 2.91 -17.23
CA SER A 70 -16.43 3.58 -17.30
C SER A 70 -16.03 4.15 -15.93
N LEU A 71 -14.81 3.84 -15.48
CA LEU A 71 -14.22 4.34 -14.24
C LEU A 71 -13.91 5.85 -14.31
N THR A 72 -14.94 6.67 -14.08
CA THR A 72 -14.78 8.06 -13.61
C THR A 72 -15.24 8.16 -12.16
N LEU A 73 -14.31 8.51 -11.25
CA LEU A 73 -14.63 8.73 -9.84
C LEU A 73 -15.64 9.90 -9.71
N PRO A 74 -16.81 9.69 -9.08
CA PRO A 74 -17.76 10.76 -8.83
C PRO A 74 -17.28 11.65 -7.68
N SER A 75 -17.30 12.96 -7.93
CA SER A 75 -17.03 13.99 -6.93
C SER A 75 -18.31 14.31 -6.17
N ASP A 76 -18.51 13.69 -5.00
CA ASP A 76 -19.55 14.12 -4.07
C ASP A 76 -19.22 15.51 -3.51
N SER A 77 -20.02 16.50 -3.88
CA SER A 77 -20.14 17.77 -3.18
C SER A 77 -21.50 18.37 -3.48
N ALA A 78 -22.46 18.05 -2.62
CA ALA A 78 -23.74 18.72 -2.58
C ALA A 78 -23.53 20.25 -2.49
N SER A 79 -24.13 20.98 -3.42
CA SER A 79 -24.41 22.40 -3.27
C SER A 79 -25.90 22.60 -3.39
N GLU A 80 -26.52 23.04 -2.29
CA GLU A 80 -27.93 23.39 -2.20
C GLU A 80 -28.31 24.38 -3.30
N GLY A 81 -29.42 24.11 -3.99
CA GLY A 81 -29.97 25.03 -4.98
C GLY A 81 -30.70 26.19 -4.30
N LEU A 82 -30.49 27.41 -4.80
CA LEU A 82 -31.45 28.50 -4.66
C LEU A 82 -31.56 29.31 -5.96
N SER A 83 -32.79 29.75 -6.23
CA SER A 83 -33.27 30.57 -7.36
C SER A 83 -33.50 29.86 -8.71
N SER A 84 -34.77 29.61 -8.96
CA SER A 84 -35.42 29.72 -10.26
C SER A 84 -35.34 31.15 -10.84
N ASP A 85 -35.88 31.27 -12.08
CA ASP A 85 -36.31 32.50 -12.79
C ASP A 85 -35.22 33.33 -13.51
N LEU A 86 -35.40 33.83 -14.75
CA LEU A 86 -36.53 33.68 -15.71
C LEU A 86 -36.07 33.81 -17.20
N SER A 87 -37.00 33.46 -18.09
CA SER A 87 -37.02 33.48 -19.57
C SER A 87 -36.43 34.67 -20.38
N LEU A 88 -35.88 34.35 -21.55
CA LEU A 88 -35.79 35.17 -22.79
C LEU A 88 -37.12 35.12 -23.60
N PRO A 89 -37.34 35.79 -24.77
CA PRO A 89 -36.74 37.00 -25.40
C PRO A 89 -37.78 38.02 -25.99
N HIS A 90 -37.30 39.08 -26.68
CA HIS A 90 -38.00 39.92 -27.71
C HIS A 90 -39.12 40.88 -27.23
N SER A 91 -39.42 42.06 -27.83
CA SER A 91 -38.95 42.75 -29.07
C SER A 91 -39.33 44.27 -29.11
N PHE A 92 -38.90 44.96 -30.18
CA PHE A 92 -39.34 46.27 -30.72
C PHE A 92 -38.96 47.60 -30.02
N GLY A 93 -38.51 48.56 -30.86
CA GLY A 93 -38.16 49.94 -30.49
C GLY A 93 -37.30 50.64 -31.54
N HIS A 94 -37.84 50.90 -32.74
CA HIS A 94 -37.14 51.56 -33.85
C HIS A 94 -37.36 53.07 -33.82
N TYR A 95 -36.31 53.88 -34.02
CA TYR A 95 -36.42 55.19 -34.69
C TYR A 95 -35.06 55.67 -35.20
N ASP A 96 -35.03 56.17 -36.43
CA ASP A 96 -33.84 56.63 -37.15
C ASP A 96 -33.24 57.94 -36.65
N GLN A 97 -31.91 58.06 -36.76
CA GLN A 97 -31.25 59.21 -37.41
C GLN A 97 -29.75 58.97 -37.70
N LEU A 98 -29.44 58.75 -38.98
CA LEU A 98 -28.14 59.06 -39.61
C LEU A 98 -28.11 60.58 -39.96
N PRO A 99 -26.99 61.21 -40.43
CA PRO A 99 -25.66 60.69 -40.82
C PRO A 99 -24.51 61.45 -40.07
N THR A 100 -23.19 61.42 -40.37
CA THR A 100 -22.41 61.14 -41.60
C THR A 100 -20.91 60.94 -41.30
N SER A 101 -20.20 60.10 -42.09
CA SER A 101 -18.73 60.08 -42.28
C SER A 101 -17.86 59.63 -41.08
N ARG A 102 -16.63 59.09 -41.23
CA ARG A 102 -15.73 58.94 -42.40
C ARG A 102 -14.66 57.86 -42.12
N GLY A 103 -14.27 57.04 -43.11
CA GLY A 103 -12.90 56.50 -43.21
C GLY A 103 -12.62 55.00 -42.92
N ILE A 104 -12.61 54.19 -43.99
CA ILE A 104 -11.44 53.43 -44.50
C ILE A 104 -10.63 52.61 -43.43
N SER A 105 -10.58 51.27 -43.50
CA SER A 105 -9.73 50.57 -44.49
C SER A 105 -9.99 49.05 -44.63
N HIS A 106 -9.81 48.58 -45.86
CA HIS A 106 -9.51 47.19 -46.27
C HIS A 106 -8.10 46.78 -45.80
N PHE A 107 -7.83 45.48 -45.58
CA PHE A 107 -6.99 44.72 -46.53
C PHE A 107 -7.00 43.19 -46.31
N ASP A 108 -6.79 42.46 -47.40
CA ASP A 108 -6.60 41.00 -47.48
C ASP A 108 -5.12 40.58 -47.27
N ASP A 109 -4.88 39.27 -47.39
CA ASP A 109 -3.58 38.60 -47.49
C ASP A 109 -2.54 39.28 -48.40
N HIS A 110 -1.24 39.13 -48.07
CA HIS A 110 -0.32 38.24 -48.82
C HIS A 110 1.17 38.35 -48.40
N LEU A 111 1.75 37.19 -48.05
CA LEU A 111 3.06 36.64 -48.44
C LEU A 111 4.41 37.44 -48.31
N ALA A 112 5.31 36.82 -47.54
CA ALA A 112 6.72 36.45 -47.85
C ALA A 112 7.75 37.47 -48.43
N ALA A 113 8.89 37.59 -47.74
CA ALA A 113 10.30 37.58 -48.23
C ALA A 113 11.17 37.25 -46.98
N LEU A 114 12.16 36.34 -46.95
CA LEU A 114 13.37 36.11 -47.75
C LEU A 114 14.59 37.02 -47.40
N SER A 115 15.42 36.53 -46.48
CA SER A 115 16.91 36.52 -46.53
C SER A 115 17.72 37.83 -46.38
N PRO A 116 19.07 37.82 -46.22
CA PRO A 116 20.01 36.80 -45.69
C PRO A 116 21.12 37.32 -44.70
N GLY A 117 21.94 36.40 -44.13
CA GLY A 117 23.25 36.68 -43.51
C GLY A 117 23.35 36.41 -42.00
N GLN A 118 24.48 36.03 -41.36
CA GLN A 118 25.87 35.70 -41.78
C GLN A 118 26.51 34.67 -40.80
N LEU A 119 27.63 34.06 -41.21
CA LEU A 119 28.59 33.24 -40.41
C LEU A 119 29.43 34.13 -39.42
N PRO A 120 30.33 33.64 -38.51
CA PRO A 120 31.06 32.35 -38.52
C PRO A 120 31.47 31.68 -37.15
N SER A 121 32.22 30.55 -37.27
CA SER A 121 33.22 30.00 -36.29
C SER A 121 32.73 29.47 -34.93
N GLY A 122 33.21 28.36 -34.33
CA GLY A 122 34.14 27.25 -34.67
C GLY A 122 33.78 26.06 -33.72
N ARG A 123 34.42 24.88 -33.66
CA ARG A 123 35.82 24.51 -33.86
C ARG A 123 35.92 22.97 -34.06
N THR A 124 36.82 22.55 -34.94
CA THR A 124 37.37 21.20 -35.16
C THR A 124 37.09 20.06 -34.16
N ASN A 125 36.65 18.90 -34.66
CA ASN A 125 37.56 17.74 -34.72
C ASN A 125 37.23 16.76 -35.86
N ARG A 126 38.19 15.89 -36.19
CA ARG A 126 38.36 15.20 -37.48
C ARG A 126 38.39 13.67 -37.29
N LEU A 127 38.39 12.94 -38.42
CA LEU A 127 38.42 11.47 -38.59
C LEU A 127 37.01 10.85 -38.59
N GLN A 128 36.61 9.96 -39.51
CA GLN A 128 37.33 9.37 -40.66
C GLN A 128 36.31 8.86 -41.71
N GLN A 129 36.63 9.02 -43.01
CA GLN A 129 36.49 8.08 -44.15
C GLN A 129 35.28 7.09 -44.19
N THR A 130 34.56 6.81 -45.29
CA THR A 130 34.72 7.08 -46.75
C THR A 130 33.37 6.77 -47.49
N PRO A 131 33.21 7.06 -48.81
CA PRO A 131 31.89 7.39 -49.39
C PRO A 131 31.34 6.44 -50.47
N GLN A 132 30.10 6.70 -50.92
CA GLN A 132 29.64 6.61 -52.32
C GLN A 132 28.54 7.69 -52.55
N ARG A 133 28.53 8.59 -53.56
CA ARG A 133 28.54 8.48 -55.04
C ARG A 133 27.30 7.74 -55.58
N VAL A 134 26.50 8.18 -56.57
CA VAL A 134 26.51 9.35 -57.50
C VAL A 134 25.05 9.66 -57.99
N VAL A 135 24.88 10.79 -58.71
CA VAL A 135 23.85 11.18 -59.72
C VAL A 135 22.58 11.84 -59.13
N ALA A 136 22.27 13.14 -59.23
CA ALA A 136 22.49 14.25 -60.19
C ALA A 136 21.57 14.27 -61.44
N MET A 137 20.94 15.43 -61.70
CA MET A 137 19.97 15.72 -62.79
C MET A 137 18.58 15.05 -62.61
N GLY A 138 17.44 15.75 -62.68
CA GLY A 138 17.20 17.19 -62.82
C GLY A 138 16.14 17.51 -63.86
N ALA A 139 14.88 17.72 -63.43
CA ALA A 139 13.85 18.42 -64.21
C ALA A 139 12.75 18.95 -63.26
N ASN A 140 12.27 20.16 -63.56
CA ASN A 140 11.49 21.04 -62.72
C ASN A 140 10.05 20.59 -62.36
N SER A 141 9.57 21.24 -61.29
CA SER A 141 8.21 21.78 -61.09
C SER A 141 7.10 20.92 -60.45
N SER A 142 6.28 21.65 -59.66
CA SER A 142 5.02 21.28 -59.02
C SER A 142 4.96 20.08 -58.07
N THR A 143 5.52 20.22 -56.85
CA THR A 143 4.88 19.79 -55.58
C THR A 143 5.66 20.35 -54.38
N SER A 144 5.19 21.42 -53.72
CA SER A 144 5.80 21.94 -52.47
C SER A 144 4.85 22.03 -51.27
N ALA A 145 3.57 21.69 -51.41
CA ALA A 145 2.63 21.62 -50.29
C ALA A 145 2.89 20.41 -49.37
N GLY A 146 3.24 19.24 -49.93
CA GLY A 146 3.41 18.00 -49.17
C GLY A 146 4.65 17.91 -48.26
N GLY A 147 5.55 18.90 -48.29
CA GLY A 147 6.82 18.84 -47.54
C GLY A 147 6.66 18.97 -46.02
N SER A 148 5.81 19.91 -45.57
CA SER A 148 5.52 20.14 -44.14
C SER A 148 4.77 18.94 -43.54
N GLU A 149 3.74 18.49 -44.25
CA GLU A 149 2.92 17.35 -43.87
C GLU A 149 3.73 16.04 -43.84
N ALA A 150 4.62 15.80 -44.81
CA ALA A 150 5.52 14.65 -44.79
C ALA A 150 6.52 14.68 -43.62
N VAL A 151 6.94 15.85 -43.13
CA VAL A 151 7.82 15.97 -41.95
C VAL A 151 7.04 15.72 -40.66
N MET A 152 5.84 16.28 -40.51
CA MET A 152 4.94 15.97 -39.38
C MET A 152 4.55 14.50 -39.36
N LYS A 153 4.17 13.93 -40.50
CA LYS A 153 3.87 12.49 -40.66
C LYS A 153 5.06 11.64 -40.24
N LYS A 154 6.28 11.93 -40.71
CA LYS A 154 7.50 11.24 -40.27
C LYS A 154 7.78 11.38 -38.76
N PHE A 155 7.51 12.54 -38.16
CA PHE A 155 7.63 12.70 -36.71
C PHE A 155 6.66 11.80 -35.95
N TYR A 156 5.38 11.75 -36.36
CA TYR A 156 4.40 10.83 -35.78
C TYR A 156 4.72 9.36 -36.05
N GLU A 157 5.18 9.00 -37.24
CA GLU A 157 5.67 7.64 -37.57
C GLU A 157 6.83 7.22 -36.66
N ILE A 158 7.76 8.13 -36.34
CA ILE A 158 8.85 7.88 -35.38
C ILE A 158 8.33 7.72 -33.95
N GLN A 159 7.36 8.53 -33.50
CA GLN A 159 6.77 8.38 -32.16
C GLN A 159 5.95 7.08 -32.04
N VAL A 160 5.13 6.76 -33.04
CA VAL A 160 4.40 5.49 -33.13
C VAL A 160 5.36 4.31 -33.19
N GLY A 161 6.46 4.42 -33.95
CA GLY A 161 7.54 3.42 -33.96
C GLY A 161 8.20 3.23 -32.60
N LYS A 162 8.42 4.32 -31.84
CA LYS A 162 8.96 4.27 -30.47
C LYS A 162 7.99 3.62 -29.49
N ILE A 163 6.71 3.97 -29.55
CA ILE A 163 5.65 3.37 -28.72
C ILE A 163 5.49 1.89 -29.04
N ARG A 164 5.45 1.51 -30.33
CA ARG A 164 5.44 0.10 -30.77
C ARG A 164 6.69 -0.66 -30.30
N GLY A 165 7.86 -0.02 -30.31
CA GLY A 165 9.10 -0.60 -29.77
C GLY A 165 9.04 -0.82 -28.25
N GLN A 166 8.50 0.14 -27.50
CA GLN A 166 8.28 0.00 -26.06
C GLN A 166 7.25 -1.08 -25.72
N LEU A 167 6.15 -1.16 -26.49
CA LEU A 167 5.15 -2.21 -26.37
C LEU A 167 5.75 -3.59 -26.69
N ALA A 168 6.53 -3.72 -27.76
CA ALA A 168 7.22 -4.97 -28.11
C ALA A 168 8.18 -5.44 -27.02
N LEU A 169 8.94 -4.52 -26.41
CA LEU A 169 9.82 -4.82 -25.27
C LEU A 169 9.02 -5.23 -24.02
N SER A 170 7.88 -4.57 -23.74
CA SER A 170 7.00 -4.93 -22.63
C SER A 170 6.37 -6.31 -22.81
N VAL A 171 5.88 -6.62 -24.02
CA VAL A 171 5.33 -7.93 -24.37
C VAL A 171 6.40 -9.03 -24.35
N GLN A 172 7.64 -8.71 -24.73
CA GLN A 172 8.75 -9.66 -24.60
C GLN A 172 9.08 -9.92 -23.12
N ALA A 173 9.18 -8.87 -22.29
CA ALA A 173 9.41 -9.02 -20.85
C ALA A 173 8.29 -9.82 -20.16
N GLN A 174 7.04 -9.61 -20.55
CA GLN A 174 5.90 -10.40 -20.07
C GLN A 174 6.03 -11.88 -20.44
N ARG A 175 6.36 -12.21 -21.71
CA ARG A 175 6.57 -13.60 -22.15
C ARG A 175 7.76 -14.27 -21.45
N GLU A 176 8.81 -13.51 -21.16
CA GLU A 176 9.96 -14.01 -20.39
C GLU A 176 9.54 -14.32 -18.94
N LEU A 177 8.72 -13.47 -18.31
CA LEU A 177 8.16 -13.69 -16.97
C LEU A 177 7.18 -14.89 -16.93
N GLU A 178 6.27 -14.99 -17.89
CA GLU A 178 5.35 -16.13 -18.04
C GLU A 178 6.12 -17.45 -18.17
N LYS A 179 7.21 -17.44 -18.95
CA LYS A 179 8.10 -18.59 -19.10
C LYS A 179 8.82 -18.94 -17.79
N THR A 180 9.30 -17.96 -17.01
CA THR A 180 9.90 -18.25 -15.69
C THR A 180 8.87 -18.81 -14.72
N LEU A 181 7.64 -18.29 -14.70
CA LEU A 181 6.56 -18.81 -13.85
C LEU A 181 6.16 -20.24 -14.24
N GLN A 182 6.13 -20.57 -15.54
CA GLN A 182 5.90 -21.94 -16.02
C GLN A 182 7.05 -22.88 -15.59
N GLN A 183 8.29 -22.42 -15.66
CA GLN A 183 9.45 -23.20 -15.20
C GLN A 183 9.43 -23.44 -13.68
N GLU A 184 9.06 -22.43 -12.88
CA GLU A 184 8.89 -22.59 -11.44
C GLU A 184 7.74 -23.55 -11.10
N ARG A 185 6.58 -23.45 -11.77
CA ARG A 185 5.47 -24.40 -11.61
C ARG A 185 5.90 -25.84 -11.91
N ALA A 186 6.59 -26.06 -13.03
CA ALA A 186 7.09 -27.39 -13.40
C ALA A 186 8.10 -27.94 -12.37
N ALA A 187 9.01 -27.09 -11.87
CA ALA A 187 9.98 -27.46 -10.84
C ALA A 187 9.34 -27.72 -9.46
N TRP A 188 8.17 -27.15 -9.17
CA TRP A 188 7.38 -27.49 -7.98
C TRP A 188 6.63 -28.81 -8.15
N GLN A 189 6.01 -29.05 -9.30
CA GLN A 189 5.34 -30.32 -9.62
C GLN A 189 6.33 -31.50 -9.62
N GLU A 190 7.55 -31.33 -10.15
CA GLU A 190 8.60 -32.35 -10.10
C GLU A 190 8.98 -32.68 -8.65
N LYS A 191 9.17 -31.67 -7.79
CA LYS A 191 9.46 -31.87 -6.35
C LYS A 191 8.32 -32.55 -5.60
N GLU A 192 7.07 -32.22 -5.92
CA GLU A 192 5.88 -32.82 -5.32
C GLU A 192 5.83 -34.31 -5.64
N ALA A 193 5.94 -34.69 -6.93
CA ALA A 193 6.01 -36.08 -7.37
C ALA A 193 7.20 -36.84 -6.74
N ASP A 194 8.36 -36.20 -6.61
CA ASP A 194 9.55 -36.78 -5.96
C ASP A 194 9.30 -37.08 -4.47
N MET A 195 8.61 -36.19 -3.76
CA MET A 195 8.26 -36.36 -2.36
C MET A 195 7.17 -37.42 -2.17
N GLU A 196 6.15 -37.45 -3.04
CA GLU A 196 5.13 -38.50 -3.06
C GLU A 196 5.76 -39.88 -3.28
N HIS A 197 6.67 -40.00 -4.27
CA HIS A 197 7.38 -41.24 -4.57
C HIS A 197 8.18 -41.75 -3.36
N ARG A 198 8.97 -40.87 -2.72
CA ARG A 198 9.73 -41.23 -1.50
C ARG A 198 8.80 -41.65 -0.36
N SER A 199 7.69 -40.95 -0.13
CA SER A 199 6.69 -41.32 0.88
C SER A 199 6.06 -42.70 0.60
N SER A 200 5.89 -43.06 -0.69
CA SER A 200 5.33 -44.33 -1.13
C SER A 200 6.34 -45.47 -0.91
N GLU A 201 7.62 -45.25 -1.25
CA GLU A 201 8.69 -46.20 -0.95
C GLU A 201 8.83 -46.45 0.56
N GLU A 202 8.81 -45.40 1.38
CA GLU A 202 8.93 -45.53 2.84
C GLU A 202 7.75 -46.30 3.44
N ARG A 203 6.51 -45.98 3.04
CA ARG A 203 5.31 -46.76 3.40
C ARG A 203 5.47 -48.23 3.00
N GLY A 204 5.92 -48.50 1.77
CA GLY A 204 6.15 -49.87 1.29
C GLY A 204 7.25 -50.63 2.03
N ARG A 205 8.29 -49.95 2.51
CA ARG A 205 9.34 -50.53 3.38
C ARG A 205 8.80 -50.85 4.77
N LEU A 206 8.06 -49.92 5.38
CA LEU A 206 7.44 -50.11 6.70
C LEU A 206 6.39 -51.23 6.69
N GLU A 207 5.56 -51.33 5.65
CA GLU A 207 4.56 -52.39 5.53
C GLU A 207 5.19 -53.78 5.38
N LYS A 208 6.30 -53.90 4.63
CA LYS A 208 7.09 -55.14 4.55
C LYS A 208 7.69 -55.52 5.91
N GLY A 209 8.26 -54.55 6.64
CA GLY A 209 8.78 -54.75 7.98
C GLY A 209 7.71 -55.21 8.98
N LEU A 210 6.51 -54.61 8.93
CA LEU A 210 5.37 -54.99 9.76
C LEU A 210 4.94 -56.45 9.48
N LYS A 211 4.81 -56.83 8.20
CA LYS A 211 4.44 -58.20 7.81
C LYS A 211 5.47 -59.23 8.30
N GLN A 212 6.77 -58.92 8.18
CA GLN A 212 7.84 -59.78 8.68
C GLN A 212 7.80 -59.94 10.21
N ALA A 213 7.66 -58.82 10.94
CA ALA A 213 7.53 -58.86 12.40
C ALA A 213 6.29 -59.64 12.87
N GLN A 214 5.17 -59.55 12.13
CA GLN A 214 3.97 -60.36 12.40
C GLN A 214 4.22 -61.86 12.19
N THR A 215 4.91 -62.27 11.12
CA THR A 215 5.26 -63.68 10.90
C THR A 215 6.24 -64.22 11.95
N ASP A 216 7.22 -63.41 12.34
CA ASP A 216 8.20 -63.77 13.38
C ASP A 216 7.53 -63.90 14.75
N LEU A 217 6.59 -63.02 15.09
CA LEU A 217 5.78 -63.09 16.30
C LEU A 217 4.91 -64.35 16.33
N GLN A 218 4.26 -64.72 15.21
CA GLN A 218 3.49 -65.97 15.12
C GLN A 218 4.37 -67.21 15.29
N ALA A 219 5.57 -67.21 14.70
CA ALA A 219 6.56 -68.29 14.88
C ALA A 219 7.08 -68.37 16.33
N ALA A 220 7.30 -67.24 17.00
CA ALA A 220 7.67 -67.21 18.41
C ALA A 220 6.53 -67.72 19.32
N GLN A 221 5.27 -67.33 19.04
CA GLN A 221 4.11 -67.79 19.79
C GLN A 221 3.88 -69.30 19.65
N THR A 222 4.08 -69.90 18.48
CA THR A 222 3.95 -71.35 18.30
C THR A 222 5.05 -72.11 19.03
N ARG A 223 6.31 -71.65 18.98
CA ARG A 223 7.42 -72.20 19.77
C ARG A 223 7.14 -72.12 21.28
N LEU A 224 6.71 -70.95 21.78
CA LEU A 224 6.37 -70.76 23.19
C LEU A 224 5.23 -71.67 23.66
N ARG A 225 4.22 -71.93 22.80
CA ARG A 225 3.16 -72.90 23.12
C ARG A 225 3.73 -74.31 23.29
N MET A 226 4.61 -74.76 22.40
CA MET A 226 5.27 -76.07 22.50
C MET A 226 6.11 -76.16 23.79
N GLU A 227 6.97 -75.18 24.06
CA GLU A 227 7.81 -75.16 25.27
C GLU A 227 6.96 -75.15 26.56
N LYS A 228 5.87 -74.38 26.61
CA LYS A 228 4.94 -74.40 27.74
C LYS A 228 4.33 -75.78 28.00
N THR A 229 4.06 -76.59 26.96
CA THR A 229 3.60 -77.97 27.17
C THR A 229 4.69 -78.89 27.73
N HIS A 230 5.97 -78.66 27.39
CA HIS A 230 7.08 -79.44 27.93
C HIS A 230 7.41 -79.12 29.40
N PHE A 231 7.21 -77.86 29.84
CA PHE A 231 7.52 -77.42 31.21
C PHE A 231 6.32 -77.40 32.18
N ALA A 232 5.13 -77.82 31.74
CA ALA A 232 3.89 -77.76 32.55
C ALA A 232 3.99 -78.50 33.90
N SER A 233 4.78 -79.57 34.00
CA SER A 233 5.00 -80.34 35.24
C SER A 233 5.98 -79.70 36.23
N LEU A 234 6.66 -78.61 35.84
CA LEU A 234 7.63 -77.87 36.65
C LEU A 234 7.13 -76.48 37.08
N GLN A 235 5.90 -76.12 36.72
CA GLN A 235 5.26 -74.90 37.21
C GLN A 235 4.70 -75.12 38.62
N ILE A 236 4.98 -74.19 39.52
CA ILE A 236 4.46 -74.13 40.89
C ILE A 236 3.69 -72.83 41.09
N SER A 237 2.70 -72.84 42.00
CA SER A 237 1.91 -71.64 42.32
C SER A 237 2.70 -70.67 43.18
N ASP A 238 2.33 -69.39 43.14
CA ASP A 238 2.95 -68.32 43.91
C ASP A 238 3.01 -68.62 45.42
N ALA A 239 1.93 -69.19 45.98
CA ALA A 239 1.86 -69.57 47.38
C ALA A 239 2.80 -70.74 47.74
N LEU A 240 2.97 -71.71 46.83
CA LEU A 240 3.89 -72.83 47.03
C LEU A 240 5.35 -72.40 46.88
N ALA A 241 5.64 -71.51 45.94
CA ALA A 241 6.97 -70.91 45.79
C ALA A 241 7.37 -70.09 47.03
N GLU A 242 6.44 -69.31 47.60
CA GLU A 242 6.71 -68.55 48.83
C GLU A 242 6.90 -69.45 50.07
N GLN A 243 6.22 -70.59 50.13
CA GLN A 243 6.42 -71.59 51.18
C GLN A 243 7.79 -72.28 51.06
N LEU A 244 8.15 -72.74 49.86
CA LEU A 244 9.45 -73.37 49.61
C LEU A 244 10.62 -72.39 49.79
N SER A 245 10.46 -71.10 49.46
CA SER A 245 11.51 -70.09 49.68
C SER A 245 11.76 -69.71 51.15
N ARG A 246 10.96 -70.22 52.09
CA ARG A 246 11.13 -70.02 53.54
C ARG A 246 11.80 -71.20 54.24
N GLN A 247 12.13 -72.27 53.50
CA GLN A 247 12.86 -73.43 53.99
C GLN A 247 14.38 -73.24 53.75
N ASN A 248 15.22 -73.95 54.51
CA ASN A 248 16.67 -73.90 54.33
C ASN A 248 17.10 -74.69 53.08
N GLU A 249 18.16 -74.25 52.40
CA GLU A 249 18.65 -74.87 51.16
C GLU A 249 19.08 -76.35 51.33
N GLU A 250 19.39 -76.78 52.55
CA GLU A 250 19.77 -78.16 52.89
C GLU A 250 18.58 -79.14 52.95
N ASP A 251 17.36 -78.63 53.15
CA ASP A 251 16.13 -79.44 53.31
C ASP A 251 15.32 -79.59 52.00
N LEU A 252 15.66 -78.82 50.96
CA LEU A 252 14.93 -78.75 49.69
C LEU A 252 15.35 -79.86 48.70
N SER A 253 14.38 -80.50 48.06
CA SER A 253 14.65 -81.43 46.96
C SER A 253 15.26 -80.71 45.75
N ILE A 254 16.14 -81.40 45.01
CA ILE A 254 16.67 -80.91 43.72
C ILE A 254 15.52 -80.47 42.78
N ARG A 255 14.37 -81.16 42.82
CA ARG A 255 13.17 -80.78 42.07
C ARG A 255 12.61 -79.44 42.52
N GLU A 256 12.53 -79.19 43.81
CA GLU A 256 11.95 -77.98 44.41
C GLU A 256 12.87 -76.78 44.21
N CYS A 257 14.19 -76.95 44.33
CA CYS A 257 15.18 -75.94 43.95
C CYS A 257 15.09 -75.57 42.46
N VAL A 258 14.90 -76.55 41.57
CA VAL A 258 14.68 -76.31 40.14
C VAL A 258 13.35 -75.58 39.89
N GLN A 259 12.26 -75.97 40.59
CA GLN A 259 10.96 -75.29 40.48
C GLN A 259 11.02 -73.84 40.98
N LEU A 260 11.71 -73.54 42.09
CA LEU A 260 11.97 -72.18 42.58
C LEU A 260 12.82 -71.36 41.59
N SER A 261 13.87 -71.95 41.01
CA SER A 261 14.72 -71.28 40.01
C SER A 261 13.95 -70.98 38.72
N ILE A 262 13.08 -71.89 38.28
CA ILE A 262 12.18 -71.68 37.14
C ILE A 262 11.15 -70.61 37.48
N HIS A 263 10.47 -70.68 38.62
CA HIS A 263 9.43 -69.73 39.01
C HIS A 263 9.97 -68.29 39.13
N SER A 264 11.13 -68.10 39.75
CA SER A 264 11.78 -66.78 39.85
C SER A 264 12.23 -66.21 38.49
N LYS A 265 12.66 -67.06 37.54
CA LYS A 265 12.96 -66.64 36.16
C LYS A 265 11.70 -66.33 35.36
N VAL A 266 10.65 -67.13 35.50
CA VAL A 266 9.33 -66.90 34.87
C VAL A 266 8.74 -65.59 35.36
N ARG A 267 8.69 -65.33 36.67
CA ARG A 267 8.21 -64.03 37.20
C ARG A 267 9.00 -62.84 36.67
N LYS A 268 10.33 -62.93 36.54
CA LYS A 268 11.14 -61.85 35.92
C LYS A 268 10.70 -61.58 34.49
N LEU A 269 10.60 -62.64 33.67
CA LEU A 269 10.12 -62.53 32.29
C LEU A 269 8.67 -62.03 32.20
N GLU A 270 7.80 -62.38 33.15
CA GLU A 270 6.43 -61.86 33.23
C GLU A 270 6.41 -60.36 33.57
N THR A 271 7.25 -59.89 34.50
CA THR A 271 7.38 -58.45 34.79
C THR A 271 7.98 -57.67 33.62
N GLU A 272 8.95 -58.25 32.88
CA GLU A 272 9.50 -57.65 31.67
C GLU A 272 8.47 -57.62 30.53
N LEU A 273 7.66 -58.67 30.38
CA LEU A 273 6.58 -58.74 29.40
C LEU A 273 5.48 -57.73 29.72
N GLU A 274 5.13 -57.55 31.00
CA GLU A 274 4.14 -56.55 31.41
C GLU A 274 4.66 -55.11 31.22
N ARG A 275 5.94 -54.85 31.49
CA ARG A 275 6.60 -53.59 31.12
C ARG A 275 6.53 -53.36 29.59
N CYS A 276 6.86 -54.36 28.79
CA CYS A 276 6.78 -54.25 27.33
C CYS A 276 5.32 -54.07 26.83
N ARG A 277 4.31 -54.64 27.51
CA ARG A 277 2.89 -54.36 27.21
C ARG A 277 2.52 -52.91 27.48
N GLN A 278 2.94 -52.37 28.63
CA GLN A 278 2.72 -50.96 28.98
C GLN A 278 3.41 -50.03 27.97
N GLU A 279 4.64 -50.35 27.54
CA GLU A 279 5.35 -49.64 26.47
C GLU A 279 4.62 -49.72 25.11
N VAL A 280 4.08 -50.89 24.74
CA VAL A 280 3.24 -51.01 23.53
C VAL A 280 1.95 -50.21 23.66
N GLU A 281 1.30 -50.18 24.83
CA GLU A 281 0.08 -49.41 25.05
C GLU A 281 0.34 -47.89 25.00
N THR A 282 1.46 -47.40 25.55
CA THR A 282 1.84 -45.98 25.43
C THR A 282 2.19 -45.60 23.99
N LEU A 283 2.88 -46.48 23.24
CA LEU A 283 3.15 -46.28 21.81
C LEU A 283 1.90 -46.36 20.93
N GLN A 284 0.92 -47.19 21.30
CA GLN A 284 -0.40 -47.20 20.64
C GLN A 284 -1.18 -45.92 20.91
N LYS A 285 -1.14 -45.40 22.14
CA LYS A 285 -1.74 -44.11 22.50
C LYS A 285 -1.08 -42.97 21.73
N SER A 286 0.25 -42.88 21.69
CA SER A 286 0.93 -41.85 20.88
C SER A 286 0.59 -41.99 19.39
N SER A 287 0.68 -43.20 18.82
CA SER A 287 0.30 -43.44 17.42
C SER A 287 -1.16 -43.09 17.12
N SER A 288 -2.08 -43.23 18.07
CA SER A 288 -3.48 -42.79 17.90
C SER A 288 -3.63 -41.28 17.87
N VAL A 289 -2.84 -40.56 18.68
CA VAL A 289 -2.77 -39.09 18.68
C VAL A 289 -2.13 -38.59 17.38
N ASP A 290 -1.03 -39.22 16.94
CA ASP A 290 -0.35 -38.89 15.69
C ASP A 290 -1.26 -39.11 14.48
N LYS A 291 -2.09 -40.17 14.49
CA LYS A 291 -3.12 -40.41 13.45
C LYS A 291 -4.24 -39.37 13.47
N ALA A 292 -4.70 -38.95 14.65
CA ALA A 292 -5.70 -37.89 14.76
C ALA A 292 -5.16 -36.55 14.29
N ALA A 293 -3.90 -36.23 14.60
CA ALA A 293 -3.21 -35.04 14.10
C ALA A 293 -3.00 -35.09 12.58
N ALA A 294 -2.62 -36.24 12.03
CA ALA A 294 -2.49 -36.44 10.58
C ALA A 294 -3.83 -36.33 9.84
N ALA A 295 -4.93 -36.81 10.43
CA ALA A 295 -6.28 -36.63 9.89
C ALA A 295 -6.67 -35.14 9.88
N GLY A 296 -6.46 -34.42 11.00
CA GLY A 296 -6.70 -32.98 11.07
C GLY A 296 -5.90 -32.18 10.04
N ALA A 297 -4.61 -32.49 9.88
CA ALA A 297 -3.77 -31.88 8.85
C ALA A 297 -4.25 -32.20 7.42
N SER A 298 -4.79 -33.40 7.18
CA SER A 298 -5.39 -33.77 5.90
C SER A 298 -6.68 -32.99 5.63
N ASP A 299 -7.51 -32.76 6.64
CA ASP A 299 -8.73 -31.96 6.53
C ASP A 299 -8.42 -30.47 6.30
N GLU A 300 -7.39 -29.93 6.97
CA GLU A 300 -6.85 -28.58 6.72
C GLU A 300 -6.34 -28.42 5.29
N ILE A 301 -5.57 -29.38 4.77
CA ILE A 301 -5.10 -29.39 3.38
C ILE A 301 -6.29 -29.42 2.41
N ALA A 302 -7.28 -30.29 2.66
CA ALA A 302 -8.48 -30.37 1.82
C ALA A 302 -9.34 -29.09 1.87
N GLN A 303 -9.36 -28.38 3.00
CA GLN A 303 -10.00 -27.07 3.11
C GLN A 303 -9.25 -25.99 2.32
N VAL A 304 -7.91 -25.95 2.43
CA VAL A 304 -7.06 -25.03 1.67
C VAL A 304 -7.18 -25.27 0.16
N GLN A 305 -7.22 -26.53 -0.28
CA GLN A 305 -7.45 -26.90 -1.69
C GLN A 305 -8.80 -26.40 -2.19
N ARG A 306 -9.91 -26.65 -1.46
CA ARG A 306 -11.24 -26.13 -1.81
C ARG A 306 -11.27 -24.60 -1.93
N VAL A 307 -10.58 -23.89 -1.03
CA VAL A 307 -10.48 -22.42 -1.08
C VAL A 307 -9.61 -21.95 -2.27
N ALA A 308 -8.55 -22.68 -2.61
CA ALA A 308 -7.72 -22.39 -3.78
C ALA A 308 -8.50 -22.58 -5.09
N GLU A 309 -9.18 -23.71 -5.26
CA GLU A 309 -10.04 -23.96 -6.43
C GLU A 309 -11.18 -22.94 -6.55
N ALA A 310 -11.82 -22.56 -5.44
CA ALA A 310 -12.87 -21.54 -5.45
C ALA A 310 -12.34 -20.15 -5.88
N LYS A 311 -11.07 -19.83 -5.55
CA LYS A 311 -10.41 -18.62 -6.05
C LYS A 311 -10.03 -18.75 -7.53
N GLU A 312 -9.56 -19.91 -7.97
CA GLU A 312 -9.22 -20.15 -9.37
C GLU A 312 -10.45 -20.01 -10.27
N ARG A 313 -11.59 -20.63 -9.90
CA ARG A 313 -12.87 -20.48 -10.63
C ARG A 313 -13.34 -19.03 -10.72
N ARG A 314 -13.18 -18.24 -9.66
CA ARG A 314 -13.49 -16.80 -9.67
C ARG A 314 -12.57 -16.02 -10.62
N LEU A 315 -11.27 -16.27 -10.58
CA LEU A 315 -10.31 -15.62 -11.47
C LEU A 315 -10.51 -16.03 -12.95
N GLN A 316 -10.94 -17.26 -13.21
CA GLN A 316 -11.35 -17.70 -14.56
C GLN A 316 -12.57 -16.92 -15.04
N HIS A 317 -13.63 -16.81 -14.24
CA HIS A 317 -14.82 -16.03 -14.56
C HIS A 317 -14.54 -14.52 -14.73
N GLU A 318 -13.69 -13.93 -13.87
CA GLU A 318 -13.24 -12.54 -14.03
C GLU A 318 -12.42 -12.32 -15.32
N LEU A 319 -11.60 -13.30 -15.71
CA LEU A 319 -10.87 -13.27 -16.98
C LEU A 319 -11.82 -13.39 -18.18
N GLU A 320 -12.79 -14.30 -18.14
CA GLU A 320 -13.78 -14.49 -19.20
C GLU A 320 -14.64 -13.22 -19.40
N LEU A 321 -15.10 -12.58 -18.32
CA LEU A 321 -15.76 -11.27 -18.37
C LEU A 321 -14.85 -10.18 -18.95
N SER A 322 -13.56 -10.16 -18.58
CA SER A 322 -12.60 -9.21 -19.12
C SER A 322 -12.28 -9.46 -20.60
N GLU A 323 -12.36 -10.70 -21.06
CA GLU A 323 -12.19 -11.04 -22.48
C GLU A 323 -13.45 -10.74 -23.30
N ALA A 324 -14.65 -10.94 -22.74
CA ALA A 324 -15.91 -10.57 -23.36
C ALA A 324 -16.03 -9.05 -23.55
N THR A 325 -15.78 -8.26 -22.49
CA THR A 325 -15.76 -6.78 -22.58
C THR A 325 -14.69 -6.27 -23.55
N ARG A 326 -13.50 -6.87 -23.58
CA ARG A 326 -12.47 -6.55 -24.60
C ARG A 326 -12.97 -6.83 -26.03
N GLN A 327 -13.66 -7.95 -26.25
CA GLN A 327 -14.22 -8.28 -27.57
C GLN A 327 -15.32 -7.31 -28.00
N GLU A 328 -16.17 -6.90 -27.06
CA GLU A 328 -17.22 -5.90 -27.33
C GLU A 328 -16.63 -4.54 -27.67
N LEU A 329 -15.67 -4.04 -26.89
CA LEU A 329 -14.92 -2.82 -27.22
C LEU A 329 -14.19 -2.93 -28.58
N GLU A 330 -13.63 -4.10 -28.93
CA GLU A 330 -13.05 -4.34 -30.26
C GLU A 330 -14.10 -4.31 -31.38
N ASN A 331 -15.35 -4.68 -31.12
CA ASN A 331 -16.46 -4.60 -32.07
C ASN A 331 -16.97 -3.17 -32.22
N GLN A 332 -17.12 -2.43 -31.12
CA GLN A 332 -17.45 -1.01 -31.14
C GLN A 332 -16.39 -0.19 -31.90
N ILE A 333 -15.10 -0.49 -31.71
CA ILE A 333 -14.00 0.15 -32.46
C ILE A 333 -14.12 -0.16 -33.96
N LYS A 334 -14.45 -1.39 -34.37
CA LYS A 334 -14.69 -1.73 -35.79
C LYS A 334 -15.87 -0.93 -36.34
N ALA A 335 -17.00 -0.91 -35.65
CA ALA A 335 -18.19 -0.17 -36.07
C ALA A 335 -17.93 1.34 -36.22
N LEU A 336 -17.13 1.94 -35.31
CA LEU A 336 -16.71 3.33 -35.43
C LEU A 336 -15.72 3.57 -36.59
N VAL A 337 -14.85 2.62 -36.90
CA VAL A 337 -13.99 2.68 -38.09
C VAL A 337 -14.82 2.62 -39.36
N ASP A 338 -15.79 1.70 -39.45
CA ASP A 338 -16.70 1.55 -40.58
C ASP A 338 -17.57 2.82 -40.78
N GLN A 339 -18.05 3.43 -39.69
CA GLN A 339 -18.73 4.74 -39.73
C GLN A 339 -17.81 5.86 -40.24
N VAL A 340 -16.56 5.91 -39.76
CA VAL A 340 -15.58 6.92 -40.20
C VAL A 340 -15.21 6.72 -41.68
N ASP A 341 -15.14 5.49 -42.16
CA ASP A 341 -14.89 5.21 -43.58
C ASP A 341 -16.13 5.51 -44.45
N GLY A 342 -17.34 5.21 -43.98
CA GLY A 342 -18.58 5.67 -44.62
C GLY A 342 -18.68 7.19 -44.72
N MET A 343 -18.32 7.93 -43.65
CA MET A 343 -18.25 9.39 -43.65
C MET A 343 -17.20 9.93 -44.64
N LYS A 344 -16.07 9.24 -44.85
CA LYS A 344 -15.09 9.61 -45.89
C LYS A 344 -15.62 9.37 -47.29
N GLU A 345 -16.36 8.28 -47.53
CA GLU A 345 -17.01 8.04 -48.82
C GLU A 345 -18.08 9.10 -49.11
N GLU A 346 -18.91 9.47 -48.13
CA GLU A 346 -19.86 10.57 -48.27
C GLU A 346 -19.16 11.91 -48.51
N GLN A 347 -18.04 12.17 -47.84
CA GLN A 347 -17.23 13.37 -48.09
C GLN A 347 -16.68 13.39 -49.52
N GLN A 348 -16.20 12.26 -50.05
CA GLN A 348 -15.74 12.14 -51.45
C GLN A 348 -16.89 12.39 -52.44
N ARG A 349 -18.07 11.77 -52.22
CA ARG A 349 -19.26 12.01 -53.06
C ARG A 349 -19.71 13.48 -53.02
N ASN A 350 -19.63 14.13 -51.85
CA ASN A 350 -19.92 15.56 -51.73
C ASN A 350 -18.89 16.43 -52.47
N GLU A 351 -17.59 16.10 -52.41
CA GLU A 351 -16.54 16.79 -53.16
C GLU A 351 -16.75 16.67 -54.69
N GLU A 352 -17.18 15.50 -55.17
CA GLU A 352 -17.59 15.28 -56.57
C GLU A 352 -18.78 16.19 -56.95
N ILE A 353 -19.85 16.21 -56.15
CA ILE A 353 -21.03 17.09 -56.37
C ILE A 353 -20.63 18.58 -56.40
N TYR A 354 -19.74 19.03 -55.50
CA TYR A 354 -19.22 20.41 -55.52
C TYR A 354 -18.28 20.69 -56.71
N SER A 355 -17.71 19.67 -57.34
CA SER A 355 -16.95 19.81 -58.57
C SER A 355 -17.88 19.99 -59.77
N ASP A 356 -18.95 19.20 -59.85
CA ASP A 356 -19.98 19.28 -60.90
C ASP A 356 -20.77 20.59 -60.84
N GLN A 357 -21.17 21.03 -59.64
CA GLN A 357 -21.80 22.34 -59.45
C GLN A 357 -20.89 23.49 -59.95
N ARG A 358 -19.57 23.40 -59.75
CA ARG A 358 -18.61 24.37 -60.31
C ARG A 358 -18.45 24.25 -61.83
N GLY A 359 -18.67 23.06 -62.41
CA GLY A 359 -18.80 22.87 -63.85
C GLY A 359 -20.01 23.62 -64.41
N VAL A 360 -21.20 23.28 -63.90
CA VAL A 360 -22.49 23.88 -64.31
C VAL A 360 -22.50 25.40 -64.12
N GLN A 361 -21.90 25.91 -63.04
CA GLN A 361 -21.82 27.36 -62.81
C GLN A 361 -20.97 28.08 -63.87
N LYS A 362 -19.86 27.48 -64.33
CA LYS A 362 -19.05 28.04 -65.43
C LYS A 362 -19.81 28.05 -66.75
N GLU A 363 -20.62 27.03 -67.01
CA GLU A 363 -21.48 26.97 -68.20
C GLU A 363 -22.61 28.01 -68.14
N SER A 364 -23.26 28.17 -66.97
CA SER A 364 -24.25 29.20 -66.71
C SER A 364 -23.70 30.62 -66.92
N GLU A 365 -22.48 30.90 -66.43
CA GLU A 365 -21.82 32.18 -66.69
C GLU A 365 -21.47 32.36 -68.18
N ARG A 366 -21.07 31.31 -68.89
CA ARG A 366 -20.80 31.37 -70.33
C ARG A 366 -22.08 31.73 -71.11
N LEU A 367 -23.17 31.02 -70.85
CA LEU A 367 -24.48 31.31 -71.45
C LEU A 367 -25.00 32.72 -71.13
N LYS A 368 -24.73 33.24 -69.92
CA LYS A 368 -25.04 34.64 -69.57
C LYS A 368 -24.23 35.64 -70.39
N ARG A 369 -22.94 35.39 -70.64
CA ARG A 369 -22.11 36.25 -71.52
C ARG A 369 -22.62 36.21 -72.96
N ASP A 370 -22.98 35.04 -73.48
CA ASP A 370 -23.51 34.87 -74.83
C ASP A 370 -24.88 35.59 -74.99
N LEU A 371 -25.78 35.49 -74.00
CA LEU A 371 -27.04 36.24 -73.97
C LEU A 371 -26.84 37.76 -73.96
N GLN A 372 -25.86 38.29 -73.21
CA GLN A 372 -25.55 39.73 -73.20
C GLN A 372 -25.05 40.23 -74.56
N VAL A 373 -24.34 39.39 -75.34
CA VAL A 373 -23.93 39.72 -76.71
C VAL A 373 -25.14 39.78 -77.64
N LEU A 374 -26.06 38.81 -77.55
CA LEU A 374 -27.31 38.85 -78.34
C LEU A 374 -28.21 40.03 -77.98
N GLN A 375 -28.32 40.40 -76.70
CA GLN A 375 -29.11 41.55 -76.27
C GLN A 375 -28.60 42.87 -76.89
N ARG A 376 -27.29 43.10 -76.88
CA ARG A 376 -26.69 44.27 -77.55
C ARG A 376 -26.98 44.31 -79.05
N ALA A 377 -26.92 43.15 -79.72
CA ALA A 377 -27.25 43.06 -81.15
C ALA A 377 -28.74 43.33 -81.45
N HIS A 378 -29.64 42.97 -80.53
CA HIS A 378 -31.07 43.29 -80.63
C HIS A 378 -31.33 44.80 -80.45
N ASP A 379 -30.69 45.43 -79.48
CA ASP A 379 -30.90 46.86 -79.19
C ASP A 379 -30.36 47.77 -80.32
N ASP A 380 -29.22 47.41 -80.91
CA ASP A 380 -28.70 48.05 -82.14
C ASP A 380 -29.69 47.95 -83.32
N LEU A 381 -30.37 46.81 -83.46
CA LEU A 381 -31.36 46.59 -84.51
C LEU A 381 -32.63 47.42 -84.27
N LYS A 382 -33.04 47.57 -83.01
CA LYS A 382 -34.18 48.39 -82.60
C LYS A 382 -33.95 49.88 -82.87
N SER A 383 -32.77 50.40 -82.54
CA SER A 383 -32.41 51.81 -82.82
C SER A 383 -32.59 52.17 -84.31
N ARG A 384 -32.19 51.28 -85.22
CA ARG A 384 -32.35 51.46 -86.67
C ARG A 384 -33.80 51.43 -87.16
N PHE A 385 -34.70 50.78 -86.41
CA PHE A 385 -36.13 50.78 -86.73
C PHE A 385 -36.79 52.12 -86.36
N ASP A 386 -36.43 52.66 -85.20
CA ASP A 386 -37.01 53.92 -84.69
C ASP A 386 -36.61 55.13 -85.58
N GLU A 387 -35.40 55.15 -86.15
CA GLU A 387 -34.97 56.16 -87.14
C GLU A 387 -35.84 56.17 -88.42
N VAL A 388 -36.25 54.99 -88.91
CA VAL A 388 -37.11 54.87 -90.10
C VAL A 388 -38.54 55.34 -89.81
N SER A 389 -39.02 55.13 -88.58
CA SER A 389 -40.36 55.57 -88.15
C SER A 389 -40.51 57.10 -88.20
N ALA A 390 -39.48 57.84 -87.77
CA ALA A 390 -39.48 59.30 -87.74
C ALA A 390 -39.66 59.96 -89.14
N GLY A 391 -39.19 59.32 -90.20
CA GLY A 391 -39.38 59.82 -91.58
C GLY A 391 -40.85 59.80 -92.05
N SER A 392 -41.74 59.09 -91.36
CA SER A 392 -43.16 58.95 -91.73
C SER A 392 -44.05 60.09 -91.21
N SER A 393 -43.65 60.80 -90.16
CA SER A 393 -44.45 61.88 -89.56
C SER A 393 -44.49 63.15 -90.40
N ASP A 394 -43.40 63.50 -91.08
CA ASP A 394 -43.26 64.76 -91.81
C ASP A 394 -44.22 64.83 -93.03
N LEU A 395 -44.57 63.68 -93.60
CA LEU A 395 -45.57 63.58 -94.67
C LEU A 395 -47.00 63.90 -94.20
N HIS A 396 -47.33 63.63 -92.93
CA HIS A 396 -48.67 63.89 -92.38
C HIS A 396 -48.93 65.38 -92.14
N GLN A 397 -47.90 66.16 -91.77
CA GLN A 397 -48.06 67.57 -91.43
C GLN A 397 -48.51 68.44 -92.63
N LYS A 398 -48.22 67.99 -93.85
CA LYS A 398 -48.56 68.67 -95.11
C LYS A 398 -50.06 68.60 -95.47
N ILE A 399 -50.80 67.67 -94.87
CA ILE A 399 -52.24 67.46 -95.12
C ILE A 399 -53.10 68.46 -94.32
N ALA A 400 -52.62 68.93 -93.16
CA ALA A 400 -53.40 69.77 -92.25
C ALA A 400 -53.69 71.19 -92.77
N LEU A 401 -52.83 71.74 -93.65
CA LEU A 401 -52.90 73.15 -94.06
C LEU A 401 -54.11 73.49 -94.95
N LEU A 402 -54.68 72.51 -95.66
CA LEU A 402 -55.78 72.72 -96.61
C LEU A 402 -57.17 72.80 -95.97
N THR A 403 -57.27 72.53 -94.65
CA THR A 403 -58.56 72.46 -93.94
C THR A 403 -59.04 73.84 -93.44
N ALA A 404 -58.15 74.83 -93.38
CA ALA A 404 -58.42 76.12 -92.72
C ALA A 404 -59.32 77.10 -93.51
N ASP A 405 -59.33 77.03 -94.85
CA ASP A 405 -60.03 78.01 -95.71
C ASP A 405 -61.56 77.91 -95.68
N LYS A 406 -62.12 76.88 -95.02
CA LYS A 406 -63.57 76.58 -95.06
C LYS A 406 -64.40 77.40 -94.07
N THR A 407 -63.82 77.89 -92.98
CA THR A 407 -64.58 78.44 -91.83
C THR A 407 -64.92 79.93 -91.96
N PHE A 408 -64.21 80.69 -92.79
CA PHE A 408 -64.28 82.16 -92.81
C PHE A 408 -65.59 82.74 -93.39
N LEU A 409 -66.39 81.94 -94.09
CA LEU A 409 -67.60 82.40 -94.80
C LEU A 409 -68.92 82.25 -94.01
N GLN A 410 -68.90 81.67 -92.80
CA GLN A 410 -70.14 81.38 -92.04
C GLN A 410 -70.52 82.46 -91.00
N ASP A 411 -69.57 83.26 -90.49
CA ASP A 411 -69.86 84.19 -89.40
C ASP A 411 -70.50 85.54 -89.82
N ALA A 412 -70.38 85.93 -91.10
CA ALA A 412 -70.77 87.28 -91.54
C ALA A 412 -72.28 87.53 -91.67
N LYS A 413 -73.13 86.49 -91.64
CA LYS A 413 -74.53 86.61 -92.11
C LYS A 413 -75.59 86.82 -91.03
N THR A 414 -75.47 86.21 -89.85
CA THR A 414 -76.62 86.04 -88.93
C THR A 414 -76.56 86.86 -87.65
N GLN A 415 -75.56 87.72 -87.47
CA GLN A 415 -75.43 88.54 -86.25
C GLN A 415 -76.37 89.77 -86.22
N LEU A 416 -76.81 90.31 -87.36
CA LEU A 416 -77.36 91.68 -87.40
C LEU A 416 -78.88 91.83 -87.15
N GLU A 417 -79.73 90.89 -87.57
CA GLU A 417 -81.13 91.28 -87.84
C GLU A 417 -82.17 90.96 -86.75
N GLU A 418 -82.05 89.86 -85.99
CA GLU A 418 -83.10 89.46 -85.02
C GLU A 418 -82.63 89.26 -83.58
N GLN A 419 -81.52 89.90 -83.21
CA GLN A 419 -81.06 90.01 -81.83
C GLN A 419 -81.99 90.85 -80.93
N VAL A 420 -82.96 91.59 -81.46
CA VAL A 420 -83.80 92.51 -80.63
C VAL A 420 -85.12 91.87 -80.19
N ALA A 421 -85.80 91.12 -81.07
CA ALA A 421 -87.11 90.53 -80.75
C ALA A 421 -87.00 89.22 -79.94
N LYS A 422 -86.01 88.38 -80.25
CA LYS A 422 -85.82 87.08 -79.57
C LYS A 422 -85.38 87.23 -78.11
N MET A 423 -84.65 88.29 -77.74
CA MET A 423 -84.08 88.45 -76.39
C MET A 423 -85.11 88.45 -75.26
N ARG A 424 -86.33 88.96 -75.48
CA ARG A 424 -87.38 88.99 -74.44
C ARG A 424 -88.05 87.63 -74.24
N VAL A 425 -88.32 86.89 -75.33
CA VAL A 425 -88.88 85.53 -75.24
C VAL A 425 -87.82 84.56 -74.73
N SER A 426 -86.58 84.67 -75.21
CA SER A 426 -85.47 83.86 -74.72
C SER A 426 -85.16 84.13 -73.25
N GLN A 427 -85.41 85.33 -72.70
CA GLN A 427 -85.22 85.57 -71.27
C GLN A 427 -86.15 84.71 -70.40
N GLN A 428 -87.42 84.52 -70.81
CA GLN A 428 -88.35 83.63 -70.12
C GLN A 428 -88.02 82.15 -70.37
N GLU A 429 -87.78 81.74 -71.61
CA GLU A 429 -87.39 80.35 -71.91
C GLU A 429 -86.04 79.94 -71.28
N MET A 430 -85.11 80.88 -71.11
CA MET A 430 -83.85 80.63 -70.41
C MET A 430 -84.05 80.52 -68.91
N GLN A 431 -85.02 81.23 -68.31
CA GLN A 431 -85.35 81.07 -66.90
C GLN A 431 -85.92 79.66 -66.63
N ASP A 432 -86.83 79.18 -67.48
CA ASP A 432 -87.38 77.82 -67.36
C ASP A 432 -86.34 76.73 -67.67
N LYS A 433 -85.42 76.99 -68.62
CA LYS A 433 -84.25 76.13 -68.85
C LYS A 433 -83.28 76.12 -67.68
N VAL A 434 -83.02 77.27 -67.04
CA VAL A 434 -82.19 77.34 -65.82
C VAL A 434 -82.82 76.53 -64.70
N ASN A 435 -84.12 76.68 -64.45
CA ASN A 435 -84.83 75.92 -63.42
C ASN A 435 -84.76 74.40 -63.72
N SER A 436 -85.05 73.97 -64.95
CA SER A 436 -84.99 72.54 -65.32
C SER A 436 -83.56 71.96 -65.40
N LEU A 437 -82.54 72.80 -65.63
CA LEU A 437 -81.14 72.40 -65.54
C LEU A 437 -80.65 72.37 -64.08
N GLN A 438 -81.18 73.22 -63.20
CA GLN A 438 -80.96 73.13 -61.76
C GLN A 438 -81.58 71.85 -61.20
N GLU A 439 -82.86 71.55 -61.49
CA GLU A 439 -83.49 70.29 -61.07
C GLU A 439 -82.73 69.05 -61.57
N LYS A 440 -82.21 69.07 -62.80
CA LYS A 440 -81.37 67.99 -63.34
C LYS A 440 -79.97 67.95 -62.72
N ASN A 441 -79.38 69.10 -62.40
CA ASN A 441 -78.09 69.17 -61.73
C ASN A 441 -78.20 68.66 -60.29
N ASP A 442 -79.23 69.08 -59.55
CA ASP A 442 -79.50 68.64 -58.19
C ASP A 442 -79.89 67.15 -58.15
N GLY A 443 -80.64 66.68 -59.15
CA GLY A 443 -80.88 65.26 -59.42
C GLY A 443 -79.58 64.47 -59.63
N ASN A 444 -78.73 64.88 -60.58
CA ASN A 444 -77.44 64.25 -60.84
C ASN A 444 -76.49 64.32 -59.62
N LEU A 445 -76.53 65.40 -58.84
CA LEU A 445 -75.74 65.58 -57.62
C LEU A 445 -76.22 64.59 -56.54
N SER A 446 -77.53 64.45 -56.35
CA SER A 446 -78.10 63.46 -55.42
C SER A 446 -77.77 62.03 -55.83
N GLN A 447 -77.79 61.72 -57.13
CA GLN A 447 -77.43 60.40 -57.65
C GLN A 447 -75.93 60.11 -57.51
N ASN A 448 -75.06 61.11 -57.70
CA ASN A 448 -73.62 60.99 -57.46
C ASN A 448 -73.33 60.79 -55.96
N VAL A 449 -73.99 61.53 -55.07
CA VAL A 449 -73.90 61.34 -53.61
C VAL A 449 -74.43 59.97 -53.18
N GLN A 450 -75.50 59.44 -53.80
CA GLN A 450 -75.96 58.07 -53.58
C GLN A 450 -74.91 57.04 -54.01
N LEU A 451 -74.37 57.13 -55.23
CA LEU A 451 -73.34 56.21 -55.72
C LEU A 451 -72.04 56.29 -54.87
N GLN A 452 -71.65 57.47 -54.40
CA GLN A 452 -70.54 57.64 -53.46
C GLN A 452 -70.82 57.00 -52.09
N ASN A 453 -72.03 57.15 -51.56
CA ASN A 453 -72.40 56.51 -50.30
C ASN A 453 -72.50 54.98 -50.44
N GLU A 454 -73.05 54.46 -51.54
CA GLU A 454 -73.11 53.03 -51.83
C GLU A 454 -71.72 52.41 -52.00
N THR A 455 -70.82 53.06 -52.76
CA THR A 455 -69.44 52.59 -52.90
C THR A 455 -68.69 52.68 -51.57
N ARG A 456 -68.85 53.76 -50.79
CA ARG A 456 -68.26 53.85 -49.45
C ARG A 456 -68.75 52.74 -48.53
N LEU A 457 -70.06 52.53 -48.44
CA LEU A 457 -70.67 51.48 -47.60
C LEU A 457 -70.21 50.07 -48.00
N HIS A 458 -70.03 49.82 -49.30
CA HIS A 458 -69.49 48.55 -49.80
C HIS A 458 -68.00 48.35 -49.46
N PHE A 459 -67.18 49.40 -49.46
CA PHE A 459 -65.79 49.31 -48.99
C PHE A 459 -65.73 49.17 -47.46
N GLU A 460 -66.52 49.94 -46.72
CA GLU A 460 -66.65 49.88 -45.26
C GLU A 460 -67.04 48.46 -44.82
N LYS A 461 -68.09 47.89 -45.42
CA LYS A 461 -68.48 46.49 -45.19
C LYS A 461 -67.40 45.47 -45.57
N LYS A 462 -66.65 45.69 -46.66
CA LYS A 462 -65.53 44.80 -47.03
C LYS A 462 -64.39 44.86 -46.02
N PHE A 463 -64.07 46.05 -45.51
CA PHE A 463 -63.09 46.21 -44.45
C PHE A 463 -63.55 45.54 -43.15
N ASP A 464 -64.83 45.65 -42.79
CA ASP A 464 -65.41 44.93 -41.64
C ASP A 464 -65.34 43.40 -41.85
N ASP A 465 -65.72 42.90 -43.03
CA ASP A 465 -65.65 41.47 -43.40
C ASP A 465 -64.20 40.93 -43.39
N GLU A 466 -63.21 41.74 -43.79
CA GLU A 466 -61.78 41.39 -43.76
C GLU A 466 -61.19 41.48 -42.35
N MET A 467 -61.57 42.50 -41.56
CA MET A 467 -61.19 42.65 -40.16
C MET A 467 -61.75 41.49 -39.32
N ALA A 468 -63.01 41.10 -39.54
CA ALA A 468 -63.62 39.95 -38.89
C ALA A 468 -62.88 38.64 -39.21
N LYS A 469 -62.49 38.42 -40.48
CA LYS A 469 -61.67 37.27 -40.88
C LYS A 469 -60.29 37.29 -40.21
N PHE A 470 -59.64 38.45 -40.13
CA PHE A 470 -58.34 38.58 -39.48
C PHE A 470 -58.41 38.30 -37.97
N MET A 471 -59.43 38.85 -37.29
CA MET A 471 -59.70 38.59 -35.87
C MET A 471 -59.98 37.12 -35.60
N GLU A 472 -60.78 36.47 -36.45
CA GLU A 472 -61.11 35.04 -36.33
C GLU A 472 -59.90 34.14 -36.59
N LEU A 473 -59.05 34.47 -37.58
CA LEU A 473 -57.78 33.77 -37.82
C LEU A 473 -56.80 33.96 -36.66
N SER A 474 -56.67 35.18 -36.14
CA SER A 474 -55.84 35.50 -34.97
C SER A 474 -56.30 34.73 -33.73
N LYS A 475 -57.62 34.67 -33.49
CA LYS A 475 -58.20 33.89 -32.39
C LYS A 475 -57.87 32.40 -32.49
N ARG A 476 -58.04 31.79 -33.66
CA ARG A 476 -57.68 30.38 -33.90
C ARG A 476 -56.18 30.11 -33.75
N GLU A 477 -55.34 31.08 -34.11
CA GLU A 477 -53.89 30.96 -33.91
C GLU A 477 -53.51 31.04 -32.43
N ILE A 478 -54.13 31.95 -31.66
CA ILE A 478 -53.97 32.03 -30.20
C ILE A 478 -54.46 30.73 -29.52
N GLU A 479 -55.58 30.17 -29.97
CA GLU A 479 -56.11 28.89 -29.47
C GLU A 479 -55.16 27.72 -29.81
N ARG A 480 -54.58 27.67 -31.02
CA ARG A 480 -53.53 26.68 -31.37
C ARG A 480 -52.28 26.83 -30.51
N ILE A 481 -51.71 28.04 -30.41
CA ILE A 481 -50.52 28.31 -29.59
C ILE A 481 -50.76 27.91 -28.12
N ARG A 482 -51.97 28.16 -27.59
CA ARG A 482 -52.35 27.74 -26.24
C ARG A 482 -52.40 26.22 -26.10
N ASN A 483 -53.02 25.52 -27.05
CA ASN A 483 -53.16 24.07 -27.01
C ASN A 483 -51.81 23.36 -27.22
N ASP A 484 -51.01 23.80 -28.19
CA ASP A 484 -49.66 23.31 -28.43
C ASP A 484 -48.75 23.55 -27.22
N GLY A 485 -48.85 24.73 -26.60
CA GLY A 485 -48.19 25.04 -25.34
C GLY A 485 -48.59 24.10 -24.20
N GLN A 486 -49.90 23.84 -24.03
CA GLN A 486 -50.39 22.89 -23.03
C GLN A 486 -49.84 21.46 -23.27
N VAL A 487 -49.86 20.97 -24.51
CA VAL A 487 -49.33 19.64 -24.86
C VAL A 487 -47.82 19.55 -24.59
N VAL A 488 -47.05 20.62 -24.85
CA VAL A 488 -45.63 20.69 -24.50
C VAL A 488 -45.44 20.65 -22.98
N TYR A 489 -46.18 21.45 -22.21
CA TYR A 489 -46.10 21.43 -20.73
C TYR A 489 -46.50 20.09 -20.12
N GLU A 490 -47.51 19.41 -20.65
CA GLU A 490 -47.94 18.09 -20.20
C GLU A 490 -46.88 17.02 -20.52
N ARG A 491 -46.29 17.08 -21.72
CA ARG A 491 -45.18 16.20 -22.12
C ARG A 491 -43.93 16.42 -21.26
N GLU A 492 -43.57 17.67 -21.00
CA GLU A 492 -42.41 18.01 -20.16
C GLU A 492 -42.63 17.57 -18.70
N ASN A 493 -43.82 17.85 -18.12
CA ASN A 493 -44.18 17.35 -16.79
C ASN A 493 -44.18 15.82 -16.70
N ARG A 494 -44.58 15.12 -17.78
CA ARG A 494 -44.52 13.66 -17.83
C ARG A 494 -43.07 13.16 -17.83
N LEU A 495 -42.21 13.71 -18.69
CA LEU A 495 -40.78 13.35 -18.73
C LEU A 495 -40.07 13.66 -17.41
N LEU A 496 -40.40 14.77 -16.74
CA LEU A 496 -39.86 15.11 -15.43
C LEU A 496 -40.33 14.15 -14.33
N LYS A 497 -41.57 13.62 -14.41
CA LYS A 497 -42.05 12.57 -13.49
C LYS A 497 -41.36 11.23 -13.75
N GLU A 498 -41.26 10.81 -15.01
CA GLU A 498 -40.56 9.58 -15.40
C GLU A 498 -39.09 9.63 -14.95
N ALA A 499 -38.36 10.73 -15.22
CA ALA A 499 -37.00 10.93 -14.75
C ALA A 499 -36.84 10.99 -13.22
N ARG A 500 -37.83 11.55 -12.50
CA ARG A 500 -37.86 11.50 -11.02
C ARG A 500 -38.03 10.06 -10.53
N ASP A 501 -38.94 9.31 -11.13
CA ASP A 501 -39.27 7.95 -10.68
C ASP A 501 -38.12 6.98 -10.97
N ASP A 502 -37.39 7.16 -12.07
CA ASP A 502 -36.16 6.41 -12.34
C ASP A 502 -35.02 6.81 -11.38
N ALA A 503 -34.88 8.09 -11.05
CA ALA A 503 -33.93 8.53 -10.02
C ALA A 503 -34.26 7.96 -8.63
N LEU A 504 -35.54 7.81 -8.28
CA LEU A 504 -35.98 7.16 -7.04
C LEU A 504 -35.64 5.66 -7.03
N LYS A 505 -35.90 4.92 -8.12
CA LYS A 505 -35.47 3.51 -8.24
C LYS A 505 -33.95 3.36 -8.09
N HIS A 506 -33.16 4.24 -8.71
CA HIS A 506 -31.71 4.22 -8.54
C HIS A 506 -31.29 4.48 -7.08
N ALA A 507 -31.98 5.38 -6.37
CA ALA A 507 -31.73 5.59 -4.94
C ALA A 507 -32.08 4.36 -4.10
N GLU A 508 -33.20 3.68 -4.38
CA GLU A 508 -33.61 2.44 -3.71
C GLU A 508 -32.61 1.29 -3.95
N VAL A 509 -32.12 1.11 -5.18
CA VAL A 509 -31.07 0.12 -5.52
C VAL A 509 -29.75 0.43 -4.81
N LEU A 510 -29.35 1.71 -4.74
CA LEU A 510 -28.16 2.13 -3.99
C LEU A 510 -28.32 1.92 -2.47
N GLN A 511 -29.52 2.14 -1.93
CA GLN A 511 -29.86 1.87 -0.53
C GLN A 511 -29.75 0.37 -0.22
N ALA A 512 -30.35 -0.51 -1.04
CA ALA A 512 -30.25 -1.95 -0.88
C ALA A 512 -28.81 -2.46 -0.99
N ARG A 513 -28.00 -1.89 -1.88
CA ARG A 513 -26.56 -2.18 -2.00
C ARG A 513 -25.77 -1.71 -0.77
N LEU A 514 -26.12 -0.56 -0.20
CA LEU A 514 -25.53 -0.06 1.04
C LEU A 514 -25.80 -1.03 2.20
N ASP A 515 -27.05 -1.45 2.37
CA ASP A 515 -27.47 -2.36 3.44
C ASP A 515 -26.82 -3.75 3.30
N SER A 516 -26.68 -4.25 2.07
CA SER A 516 -25.92 -5.48 1.75
C SER A 516 -24.44 -5.36 2.14
N VAL A 517 -23.78 -4.25 1.80
CA VAL A 517 -22.38 -4.00 2.15
C VAL A 517 -22.20 -3.83 3.67
N GLN A 518 -23.16 -3.21 4.37
CA GLN A 518 -23.15 -3.13 5.83
C GLN A 518 -23.28 -4.51 6.47
N SER A 519 -24.20 -5.36 6.00
CA SER A 519 -24.35 -6.72 6.51
C SER A 519 -23.10 -7.59 6.27
N ALA A 520 -22.45 -7.45 5.11
CA ALA A 520 -21.18 -8.12 4.83
C ALA A 520 -20.02 -7.60 5.72
N LEU A 521 -20.00 -6.30 6.03
CA LEU A 521 -19.04 -5.73 6.98
C LEU A 521 -19.25 -6.29 8.39
N ASP A 522 -20.49 -6.35 8.87
CA ASP A 522 -20.84 -6.91 10.17
C ASP A 522 -20.46 -8.40 10.27
N GLU A 523 -20.67 -9.18 9.20
CA GLU A 523 -20.20 -10.57 9.13
C GLU A 523 -18.67 -10.66 9.25
N LYS A 524 -17.91 -9.79 8.56
CA LYS A 524 -16.44 -9.76 8.66
C LYS A 524 -15.94 -9.27 10.01
N VAL A 525 -16.66 -8.39 10.71
CA VAL A 525 -16.35 -8.02 12.10
C VAL A 525 -16.61 -9.20 13.05
N LEU A 526 -17.69 -9.97 12.84
CA LEU A 526 -17.96 -11.20 13.60
C LEU A 526 -16.93 -12.31 13.33
N GLU A 527 -16.47 -12.46 12.08
CA GLU A 527 -15.40 -13.39 11.72
C GLU A 527 -14.06 -12.97 12.37
N ALA A 528 -13.70 -11.68 12.29
CA ALA A 528 -12.47 -11.16 12.92
C ALA A 528 -12.47 -11.33 14.44
N THR A 529 -13.58 -11.03 15.13
CA THR A 529 -13.68 -11.22 16.59
C THR A 529 -13.67 -12.69 17.01
N ARG A 530 -14.26 -13.59 16.21
CA ARG A 530 -14.11 -15.05 16.38
C ARG A 530 -12.64 -15.46 16.25
N MET A 531 -11.95 -15.03 15.18
CA MET A 531 -10.53 -15.33 14.98
C MET A 531 -9.67 -14.80 16.14
N GLU A 532 -9.89 -13.57 16.62
CA GLU A 532 -9.19 -13.03 17.79
C GLU A 532 -9.43 -13.87 19.06
N SER A 533 -10.65 -14.38 19.28
CA SER A 533 -10.95 -15.30 20.37
C SER A 533 -10.19 -16.64 20.26
N THR A 534 -10.02 -17.17 19.05
CA THR A 534 -9.23 -18.40 18.81
C THR A 534 -7.74 -18.15 18.99
N HIS A 535 -7.21 -17.02 18.52
CA HIS A 535 -5.80 -16.66 18.71
C HIS A 535 -5.45 -16.37 20.17
N THR A 536 -6.34 -15.72 20.93
CA THR A 536 -6.13 -15.45 22.36
C THR A 536 -6.16 -16.73 23.20
N THR A 537 -7.05 -17.67 22.89
CA THR A 537 -7.10 -19.00 23.53
C THR A 537 -5.89 -19.86 23.15
N ALA A 538 -5.47 -19.88 21.89
CA ALA A 538 -4.24 -20.56 21.44
C ALA A 538 -2.98 -19.97 22.13
N LEU A 539 -2.87 -18.65 22.23
CA LEU A 539 -1.78 -17.97 22.96
C LEU A 539 -1.79 -18.31 24.46
N ALA A 540 -2.96 -18.49 25.07
CA ALA A 540 -3.06 -18.93 26.47
C ALA A 540 -2.60 -20.38 26.64
N ALA A 541 -2.97 -21.28 25.71
CA ALA A 541 -2.52 -22.66 25.69
C ALA A 541 -0.99 -22.76 25.53
N ALA A 542 -0.41 -22.09 24.52
CA ALA A 542 1.04 -22.07 24.28
C ALA A 542 1.83 -21.49 25.47
N ARG A 543 1.32 -20.43 26.12
CA ARG A 543 1.92 -19.88 27.35
C ARG A 543 1.87 -20.85 28.53
N ASN A 544 0.82 -21.68 28.62
CA ASN A 544 0.71 -22.68 29.67
C ASN A 544 1.64 -23.87 29.40
N GLU A 545 1.74 -24.34 28.15
CA GLU A 545 2.74 -25.36 27.79
C GLU A 545 4.17 -24.86 28.09
N LEU A 546 4.51 -23.63 27.69
CA LEU A 546 5.84 -23.07 27.97
C LEU A 546 6.16 -22.97 29.47
N LYS A 547 5.17 -22.71 30.33
CA LYS A 547 5.32 -22.80 31.80
C LYS A 547 5.57 -24.24 32.26
N MET A 548 4.84 -25.22 31.72
CA MET A 548 5.05 -26.64 32.03
C MET A 548 6.44 -27.09 31.61
N ARG A 549 6.89 -26.76 30.39
CA ARG A 549 8.26 -27.03 29.91
C ARG A 549 9.32 -26.36 30.79
N HIS A 550 9.07 -25.13 31.24
CA HIS A 550 9.98 -24.45 32.17
C HIS A 550 10.07 -25.15 33.54
N PHE A 551 8.95 -25.66 34.05
CA PHE A 551 8.92 -26.48 35.27
C PHE A 551 9.63 -27.82 35.08
N GLU A 552 9.35 -28.55 33.99
CA GLU A 552 10.04 -29.79 33.60
C GLU A 552 11.57 -29.58 33.53
N ILE A 553 12.02 -28.53 32.83
CA ILE A 553 13.44 -28.17 32.73
C ILE A 553 14.04 -27.83 34.10
N SER A 554 13.30 -27.16 34.98
CA SER A 554 13.78 -26.80 36.32
C SER A 554 13.89 -28.02 37.24
N GLN A 555 12.93 -28.95 37.16
CA GLN A 555 12.97 -30.23 37.85
C GLN A 555 14.13 -31.10 37.34
N LEU A 556 14.30 -31.21 36.01
CA LEU A 556 15.40 -31.94 35.39
C LEU A 556 16.77 -31.35 35.79
N LYS A 557 16.91 -30.01 35.81
CA LYS A 557 18.12 -29.34 36.32
C LYS A 557 18.42 -29.71 37.78
N LEU A 558 17.41 -29.67 38.66
CA LEU A 558 17.60 -30.05 40.06
C LEU A 558 18.09 -31.50 40.20
N THR A 559 17.44 -32.45 39.51
CA THR A 559 17.86 -33.86 39.52
C THR A 559 19.26 -34.07 38.92
N LEU A 560 19.64 -33.31 37.88
CA LEU A 560 20.98 -33.36 37.30
C LEU A 560 22.03 -32.81 38.26
N GLU A 561 21.73 -31.74 39.00
CA GLU A 561 22.61 -31.23 40.04
C GLU A 561 22.78 -32.22 41.20
N GLU A 562 21.70 -32.89 41.62
CA GLU A 562 21.74 -33.99 42.61
C GLU A 562 22.62 -35.13 42.12
N LYS A 563 22.41 -35.65 40.90
CA LYS A 563 23.28 -36.69 40.33
C LYS A 563 24.74 -36.24 40.14
N ALA A 564 24.98 -34.95 39.87
CA ALA A 564 26.31 -34.40 39.81
C ALA A 564 26.96 -34.25 41.21
N ARG A 565 26.19 -34.07 42.29
CA ARG A 565 26.66 -34.13 43.68
C ARG A 565 26.95 -35.57 44.08
N ASP A 566 26.04 -36.50 43.83
CA ASP A 566 26.19 -37.95 44.08
C ASP A 566 27.48 -38.48 43.41
N ALA A 567 27.68 -38.17 42.12
CA ALA A 567 28.86 -38.59 41.37
C ALA A 567 30.17 -37.96 41.89
N ARG A 568 30.12 -36.76 42.49
CA ARG A 568 31.29 -36.14 43.15
C ARG A 568 31.60 -36.84 44.47
N ASN A 569 30.59 -37.16 45.26
CA ASN A 569 30.74 -37.87 46.53
C ASN A 569 31.31 -39.29 46.29
N ALA A 570 30.77 -40.02 45.31
CA ALA A 570 31.29 -41.34 44.92
C ALA A 570 32.75 -41.29 44.42
N ARG A 571 33.16 -40.23 43.72
CA ARG A 571 34.57 -40.03 43.33
C ARG A 571 35.46 -39.81 44.55
N LEU A 572 35.06 -38.96 45.50
CA LEU A 572 35.81 -38.74 46.74
C LEU A 572 35.92 -40.02 47.57
N GLU A 573 34.87 -40.85 47.60
CA GLU A 573 34.91 -42.16 48.24
C GLU A 573 35.88 -43.12 47.55
N VAL A 574 35.88 -43.19 46.21
CA VAL A 574 36.87 -43.96 45.43
C VAL A 574 38.30 -43.47 45.67
N ASP A 575 38.53 -42.15 45.69
CA ASP A 575 39.85 -41.57 45.98
C ASP A 575 40.31 -41.93 47.40
N MET A 576 39.42 -41.86 48.40
CA MET A 576 39.70 -42.28 49.78
C MET A 576 39.98 -43.78 49.90
N LEU A 577 39.21 -44.64 49.22
CA LEU A 577 39.44 -46.09 49.21
C LEU A 577 40.76 -46.42 48.51
N THR A 578 41.10 -45.70 47.43
CA THR A 578 42.39 -45.83 46.74
C THR A 578 43.55 -45.44 47.67
N GLN A 579 43.44 -44.32 48.39
CA GLN A 579 44.45 -43.93 49.39
C GLN A 579 44.60 -44.96 50.53
N LYS A 580 43.49 -45.55 51.02
CA LYS A 580 43.55 -46.65 51.99
C LYS A 580 44.25 -47.88 51.43
N VAL A 581 43.99 -48.25 50.17
CA VAL A 581 44.65 -49.37 49.50
C VAL A 581 46.15 -49.10 49.35
N GLU A 582 46.57 -47.90 48.95
CA GLU A 582 48.01 -47.56 48.88
C GLU A 582 48.66 -47.55 50.27
N ALA A 583 48.00 -47.00 51.30
CA ALA A 583 48.50 -47.06 52.68
C ALA A 583 48.68 -48.50 53.17
N HIS A 584 47.70 -49.39 52.93
CA HIS A 584 47.82 -50.80 53.29
C HIS A 584 48.86 -51.56 52.44
N LYS A 585 49.09 -51.18 51.18
CA LYS A 585 50.22 -51.69 50.38
C LYS A 585 51.56 -51.24 50.97
N GLU A 586 51.70 -49.99 51.40
CA GLU A 586 52.91 -49.52 52.09
C GLU A 586 53.14 -50.25 53.42
N GLU A 587 52.10 -50.45 54.22
CA GLU A 587 52.17 -51.22 55.47
C GLU A 587 52.52 -52.69 55.23
N PHE A 588 51.92 -53.32 54.21
CA PHE A 588 52.22 -54.69 53.81
C PHE A 588 53.66 -54.82 53.32
N ALA A 589 54.13 -53.94 52.44
CA ALA A 589 55.51 -53.92 51.98
C ALA A 589 56.50 -53.69 53.15
N ARG A 590 56.17 -52.80 54.10
CA ARG A 590 56.97 -52.66 55.34
C ARG A 590 56.99 -53.96 56.13
N LEU A 591 55.85 -54.63 56.30
CA LEU A 591 55.77 -55.90 57.03
C LEU A 591 56.53 -57.04 56.33
N GLU A 592 56.51 -57.10 55.00
CA GLU A 592 57.35 -58.02 54.22
C GLU A 592 58.84 -57.71 54.43
N THR A 593 59.26 -56.44 54.40
CA THR A 593 60.66 -56.08 54.66
C THR A 593 61.10 -56.37 56.09
N THR A 594 60.25 -56.18 57.11
CA THR A 594 60.61 -56.51 58.50
C THR A 594 60.57 -58.02 58.75
N SER A 595 59.64 -58.75 58.14
CA SER A 595 59.59 -60.21 58.21
C SER A 595 60.81 -60.84 57.53
N THR A 596 61.18 -60.38 56.34
CA THR A 596 62.37 -60.88 55.62
C THR A 596 63.68 -60.54 56.34
N THR A 597 63.80 -59.34 56.95
CA THR A 597 64.97 -59.02 57.79
C THR A 597 65.02 -59.85 59.08
N HIS A 598 63.87 -60.19 59.68
CA HIS A 598 63.83 -61.13 60.81
C HIS A 598 64.17 -62.57 60.41
N ILE A 599 63.67 -63.06 59.27
CA ILE A 599 63.99 -64.41 58.75
C ILE A 599 65.48 -64.50 58.49
N THR A 600 66.05 -63.58 57.70
CA THR A 600 67.50 -63.56 57.42
C THR A 600 68.37 -63.39 58.68
N HIS A 601 67.89 -62.66 59.69
CA HIS A 601 68.58 -62.59 60.98
C HIS A 601 68.53 -63.92 61.75
N LEU A 602 67.39 -64.62 61.74
CA LEU A 602 67.23 -65.94 62.36
C LEU A 602 68.03 -67.03 61.62
N GLU A 603 68.08 -66.98 60.28
CA GLU A 603 68.92 -67.85 59.45
C GLU A 603 70.41 -67.63 59.74
N ALA A 604 70.85 -66.37 59.80
CA ALA A 604 72.23 -66.05 60.18
C ALA A 604 72.57 -66.50 61.62
N ALA A 605 71.63 -66.36 62.57
CA ALA A 605 71.80 -66.86 63.93
C ALA A 605 71.87 -68.39 63.97
N LEU A 606 71.01 -69.09 63.22
CA LEU A 606 71.05 -70.55 63.08
C LEU A 606 72.35 -71.03 62.47
N ASP A 607 72.90 -70.33 61.47
CA ASP A 607 74.19 -70.69 60.87
C ASP A 607 75.37 -70.41 61.80
N VAL A 608 75.30 -69.39 62.66
CA VAL A 608 76.26 -69.19 63.75
C VAL A 608 76.19 -70.33 64.76
N GLU A 609 75.01 -70.72 65.25
CA GLU A 609 74.89 -71.85 66.19
C GLU A 609 75.27 -73.20 65.54
N ARG A 610 74.96 -73.41 64.26
CA ARG A 610 75.45 -74.57 63.48
C ARG A 610 76.97 -74.59 63.36
N ASN A 611 77.61 -73.44 63.20
CA ASN A 611 79.06 -73.38 63.13
C ASN A 611 79.69 -73.63 64.50
N LYS A 612 79.11 -73.13 65.60
CA LYS A 612 79.51 -73.55 66.96
C LYS A 612 79.31 -75.05 67.17
N LEU A 613 78.22 -75.63 66.67
CA LEU A 613 78.01 -77.09 66.75
C LEU A 613 79.12 -77.85 66.02
N LYS A 614 79.50 -77.43 64.80
CA LYS A 614 80.65 -78.00 64.08
C LYS A 614 81.97 -77.79 64.80
N GLU A 615 82.16 -76.65 65.47
CA GLU A 615 83.34 -76.40 66.32
C GLU A 615 83.36 -77.35 67.53
N TYR A 616 82.21 -77.66 68.12
CA TYR A 616 82.09 -78.69 69.16
C TYR A 616 82.28 -80.12 68.62
N GLU A 617 81.74 -80.45 67.45
CA GLU A 617 81.97 -81.74 66.77
C GLU A 617 83.45 -81.93 66.43
N LEU A 618 84.14 -80.87 65.97
CA LEU A 618 85.59 -80.88 65.76
C LEU A 618 86.36 -81.01 67.08
N LEU A 619 85.93 -80.33 68.14
CA LEU A 619 86.52 -80.47 69.47
C LEU A 619 86.32 -81.89 70.03
N GLU A 620 85.19 -82.53 69.74
CA GLU A 620 84.89 -83.91 70.12
C GLU A 620 85.77 -84.90 69.34
N ILE A 621 85.99 -84.68 68.04
CA ILE A 621 86.97 -85.43 67.22
C ILE A 621 88.41 -85.23 67.74
N ASP A 622 88.80 -84.01 68.11
CA ASP A 622 90.12 -83.72 68.69
C ASP A 622 90.28 -84.35 70.09
N LEU A 623 89.21 -84.42 70.89
CA LEU A 623 89.17 -85.11 72.18
C LEU A 623 89.24 -86.63 72.02
N ASP A 624 88.52 -87.21 71.06
CA ASP A 624 88.64 -88.63 70.70
C ASP A 624 90.04 -88.95 70.19
N GLY A 625 90.63 -88.07 69.37
CA GLY A 625 92.03 -88.15 68.94
C GLY A 625 93.02 -88.10 70.12
N ALA A 626 92.77 -87.23 71.11
CA ALA A 626 93.55 -87.16 72.34
C ALA A 626 93.36 -88.40 73.24
N VAL A 627 92.17 -89.00 73.27
CA VAL A 627 91.89 -90.25 74.00
C VAL A 627 92.59 -91.43 73.32
N VAL A 628 92.61 -91.49 71.99
CA VAL A 628 93.38 -92.49 71.23
C VAL A 628 94.89 -92.32 71.47
N GLN A 629 95.42 -91.09 71.43
CA GLN A 629 96.83 -90.82 71.75
C GLN A 629 97.19 -91.04 73.23
N THR A 630 96.22 -90.97 74.15
CA THR A 630 96.42 -91.32 75.57
C THR A 630 96.28 -92.83 75.82
N GLY A 631 95.56 -93.56 74.95
CA GLY A 631 95.47 -95.02 74.96
C GLY A 631 96.70 -95.74 74.38
N GLU A 632 97.38 -95.14 73.40
CA GLU A 632 98.55 -95.75 72.74
C GLU A 632 99.88 -95.61 73.53
N ILE A 633 99.91 -94.90 74.66
CA ILE A 633 101.11 -94.74 75.51
C ILE A 633 100.98 -95.54 76.84
N ALA A 634 100.33 -96.71 76.78
CA ALA A 634 100.10 -97.56 77.96
C ALA A 634 100.22 -99.09 77.77
N ALA A 635 100.85 -99.59 76.68
CA ALA A 635 101.30 -101.00 76.60
C ALA A 635 102.35 -101.25 75.49
N GLY A 636 103.62 -101.41 75.84
CA GLY A 636 104.70 -101.73 74.89
C GLY A 636 106.10 -101.60 75.47
N GLY A 637 106.43 -102.40 76.50
CA GLY A 637 107.58 -102.16 77.37
C GLY A 637 108.82 -103.03 77.15
N GLU A 638 109.95 -102.45 77.58
CA GLU A 638 111.18 -103.08 78.14
C GLU A 638 112.22 -103.75 77.21
N GLY A 639 113.51 -103.39 77.40
CA GLY A 639 114.62 -103.94 76.58
C GLY A 639 116.07 -103.42 76.75
N ASN A 640 116.49 -102.90 77.92
CA ASN A 640 117.88 -102.76 78.43
C ASN A 640 119.09 -102.23 77.56
N GLN A 641 119.68 -101.12 78.06
CA GLN A 641 121.15 -100.85 78.31
C GLN A 641 122.15 -100.60 77.13
N VAL A 642 123.16 -99.69 77.19
CA VAL A 642 123.66 -98.70 78.20
C VAL A 642 124.49 -97.57 77.51
N ASP A 643 124.51 -96.35 78.12
CA ASP A 643 125.40 -95.15 77.93
C ASP A 643 125.56 -94.44 76.54
N GLY A 644 125.62 -93.09 76.46
CA GLY A 644 125.48 -92.05 77.50
C GLY A 644 125.67 -90.57 77.05
N SER A 645 125.48 -89.62 78.00
CA SER A 645 125.81 -88.15 78.01
C SER A 645 124.87 -87.04 77.44
N ALA A 646 124.01 -86.47 78.32
CA ALA A 646 123.83 -85.03 78.74
C ALA A 646 123.76 -83.81 77.74
N PRO A 647 123.20 -82.61 78.11
CA PRO A 647 122.13 -82.25 79.09
C PRO A 647 121.15 -81.06 78.75
N SER A 648 120.04 -80.93 79.52
CA SER A 648 119.31 -79.66 79.90
C SER A 648 118.47 -78.87 78.84
N SER A 649 117.46 -78.00 79.13
CA SER A 649 116.80 -77.55 80.38
C SER A 649 115.47 -76.77 80.15
N LEU A 650 114.49 -76.89 81.07
CA LEU A 650 113.46 -75.89 81.52
C LEU A 650 112.48 -75.22 80.51
N LYS A 651 111.32 -74.65 80.88
CA LYS A 651 110.19 -74.90 81.83
C LYS A 651 109.35 -73.60 81.92
N PHE A 652 108.07 -73.67 81.57
CA PHE A 652 106.94 -73.23 82.41
C PHE A 652 107.05 -71.88 83.17
N GLN A 653 107.05 -70.73 82.49
CA GLN A 653 107.00 -69.39 83.12
C GLN A 653 106.38 -68.30 82.21
N GLU A 654 105.25 -68.55 81.55
CA GLU A 654 104.59 -67.50 80.74
C GLU A 654 103.04 -67.53 80.81
N VAL A 655 102.53 -67.59 82.05
CA VAL A 655 101.14 -67.27 82.39
C VAL A 655 101.19 -66.28 83.57
N MET A 656 100.37 -65.23 83.50
CA MET A 656 100.33 -64.03 84.37
C MET A 656 101.39 -62.94 84.13
N THR A 657 100.98 -61.84 83.46
CA THR A 657 101.13 -60.47 84.00
C THR A 657 100.32 -59.46 83.16
N THR A 658 99.11 -59.15 83.62
CA THR A 658 98.26 -58.06 83.11
C THR A 658 98.28 -56.85 84.06
N PHE A 659 97.93 -55.67 83.55
CA PHE A 659 97.67 -54.40 84.26
C PHE A 659 98.88 -53.59 84.83
N GLY A 660 98.91 -52.29 84.50
CA GLY A 660 99.78 -51.27 85.10
C GLY A 660 99.63 -49.89 84.44
N ALA A 661 99.42 -48.81 85.22
CA ALA A 661 98.99 -47.50 84.71
C ALA A 661 100.05 -46.36 84.83
N ILE A 662 99.93 -45.41 83.88
CA ILE A 662 100.44 -44.01 83.73
C ILE A 662 100.62 -43.16 85.04
N PRO A 663 101.16 -41.90 85.02
CA PRO A 663 102.21 -41.21 84.22
C PRO A 663 103.15 -40.25 85.04
N THR A 664 104.29 -39.75 84.50
CA THR A 664 104.99 -38.56 85.11
C THR A 664 105.55 -37.47 84.16
N THR A 665 104.87 -36.32 84.21
CA THR A 665 105.36 -34.93 84.40
C THR A 665 106.44 -34.25 83.53
N THR A 666 107.31 -34.90 82.76
CA THR A 666 108.10 -34.15 81.73
C THR A 666 107.23 -33.83 80.51
N LYS A 667 106.26 -34.71 80.23
CA LYS A 667 105.26 -34.56 79.16
C LYS A 667 104.50 -33.23 79.25
N ARG A 668 104.17 -32.74 80.46
CA ARG A 668 103.27 -31.58 80.68
C ARG A 668 103.78 -30.25 80.10
N ARG A 669 105.10 -30.00 80.08
CA ARG A 669 105.66 -28.71 79.60
C ARG A 669 105.88 -28.68 78.09
N PHE A 670 106.39 -29.77 77.52
CA PHE A 670 106.39 -29.99 76.06
C PHE A 670 104.96 -30.04 75.52
N GLN A 671 104.03 -30.68 76.25
CA GLN A 671 102.62 -30.63 75.92
C GLN A 671 102.05 -29.22 75.96
N GLN A 672 102.48 -28.28 76.82
CA GLN A 672 101.90 -26.93 76.79
C GLN A 672 102.35 -26.11 75.57
N SER A 673 103.61 -26.18 75.16
CA SER A 673 104.07 -25.52 73.93
C SER A 673 103.53 -26.22 72.67
N VAL A 674 103.52 -27.56 72.65
CA VAL A 674 102.90 -28.33 71.57
C VAL A 674 101.39 -28.15 71.55
N LEU A 675 100.67 -28.04 72.67
CA LEU A 675 99.24 -27.74 72.71
C LEU A 675 98.94 -26.30 72.28
N LEU A 676 99.87 -25.36 72.44
CA LEU A 676 99.71 -24.00 71.92
C LEU A 676 99.91 -23.97 70.41
N ALA A 677 100.98 -24.57 69.89
CA ALA A 677 101.21 -24.71 68.46
C ALA A 677 100.10 -25.56 67.79
N GLN A 678 99.68 -26.65 68.43
CA GLN A 678 98.55 -27.48 68.01
C GLN A 678 97.23 -26.74 68.16
N LYS A 679 97.05 -25.82 69.13
CA LYS A 679 95.86 -24.94 69.18
C LYS A 679 95.86 -23.95 68.03
N VAL A 680 96.99 -23.33 67.69
CA VAL A 680 97.08 -22.41 66.54
C VAL A 680 96.87 -23.17 65.22
N VAL A 681 97.52 -24.32 65.02
CA VAL A 681 97.30 -25.15 63.82
C VAL A 681 95.90 -25.78 63.80
N LYS A 682 95.29 -26.10 64.95
CA LYS A 682 93.88 -26.50 65.02
C LYS A 682 92.97 -25.34 64.68
N SER A 683 93.11 -24.17 65.30
CA SER A 683 92.28 -23.00 65.00
C SER A 683 92.47 -22.51 63.57
N GLN A 684 93.65 -22.71 62.96
CA GLN A 684 93.94 -22.36 61.56
C GLN A 684 93.39 -23.41 60.58
N ARG A 685 93.42 -24.70 60.94
CA ARG A 685 92.70 -25.76 60.18
C ARG A 685 91.18 -25.66 60.35
N GLU A 686 90.70 -25.28 61.52
CA GLU A 686 89.31 -24.99 61.83
C GLU A 686 88.87 -23.72 61.09
N ALA A 687 89.71 -22.68 61.01
CA ALA A 687 89.44 -21.51 60.17
C ALA A 687 89.37 -21.87 58.68
N ILE A 688 90.35 -22.62 58.14
CA ILE A 688 90.31 -23.07 56.74
C ILE A 688 89.12 -24.01 56.47
N ALA A 689 88.79 -24.91 57.40
CA ALA A 689 87.63 -25.79 57.28
C ALA A 689 86.30 -25.02 57.45
N LEU A 690 86.27 -23.94 58.23
CA LEU A 690 85.12 -23.05 58.35
C LEU A 690 85.00 -22.13 57.13
N GLU A 691 86.09 -21.70 56.51
CA GLU A 691 86.09 -20.98 55.23
C GLU A 691 85.67 -21.89 54.08
N GLN A 692 86.15 -23.15 54.05
CA GLN A 692 85.67 -24.16 53.10
C GLN A 692 84.18 -24.43 53.30
N LYS A 693 83.72 -24.65 54.54
CA LYS A 693 82.29 -24.78 54.85
C LYS A 693 81.50 -23.50 54.56
N LEU A 694 82.07 -22.32 54.74
CA LEU A 694 81.43 -21.06 54.38
C LEU A 694 81.30 -20.94 52.86
N ASN A 695 82.30 -21.38 52.09
CA ASN A 695 82.27 -21.41 50.63
C ASN A 695 81.30 -22.48 50.11
N GLU A 696 81.26 -23.67 50.71
CA GLU A 696 80.27 -24.72 50.45
C GLU A 696 78.87 -24.18 50.76
N VAL A 697 78.60 -23.70 51.97
CA VAL A 697 77.30 -23.13 52.40
C VAL A 697 76.91 -21.89 51.59
N THR A 698 77.84 -21.05 51.14
CA THR A 698 77.51 -19.91 50.25
C THR A 698 77.26 -20.35 48.82
N SER A 699 77.90 -21.42 48.33
CA SER A 699 77.61 -22.05 47.05
C SER A 699 76.28 -22.83 47.05
N ASP A 700 75.95 -23.49 48.17
CA ASP A 700 74.64 -24.10 48.38
C ASP A 700 73.59 -23.02 48.58
N ARG A 701 73.89 -21.91 49.26
CA ARG A 701 72.98 -20.77 49.35
C ARG A 701 72.74 -20.13 47.99
N SER A 702 73.76 -19.98 47.14
CA SER A 702 73.57 -19.43 45.79
C SER A 702 72.83 -20.41 44.87
N ARG A 703 73.12 -21.72 44.96
CA ARG A 703 72.38 -22.79 44.27
C ARG A 703 70.92 -22.86 44.73
N LEU A 704 70.66 -22.79 46.03
CA LEU A 704 69.32 -22.73 46.61
C LEU A 704 68.62 -21.42 46.27
N GLN A 705 69.32 -20.28 46.19
CA GLN A 705 68.75 -19.02 45.70
C GLN A 705 68.40 -19.07 44.22
N GLN A 706 69.23 -19.71 43.38
CA GLN A 706 68.90 -19.98 41.97
C GLN A 706 67.74 -20.97 41.85
N GLN A 707 67.71 -22.04 42.63
CA GLN A 707 66.58 -22.98 42.68
C GLN A 707 65.30 -22.31 43.20
N ILE A 708 65.38 -21.41 44.19
CA ILE A 708 64.24 -20.60 44.65
C ILE A 708 63.82 -19.59 43.58
N ALA A 709 64.74 -19.00 42.82
CA ALA A 709 64.41 -18.10 41.71
C ALA A 709 63.76 -18.86 40.55
N GLU A 710 64.28 -20.02 40.17
CA GLU A 710 63.68 -20.91 39.19
C GLU A 710 62.34 -21.47 39.66
N LEU A 711 62.20 -21.88 40.92
CA LEU A 711 60.95 -22.36 41.47
C LEU A 711 59.93 -21.23 41.61
N LYS A 712 60.35 -19.99 41.90
CA LYS A 712 59.47 -18.80 41.84
C LYS A 712 59.08 -18.44 40.40
N ALA A 713 59.97 -18.60 39.42
CA ALA A 713 59.65 -18.41 38.00
C ALA A 713 58.73 -19.52 37.47
N LYS A 714 58.95 -20.78 37.87
CA LYS A 714 58.07 -21.92 37.59
C LYS A 714 56.72 -21.75 38.31
N LEU A 715 56.70 -21.25 39.55
CA LEU A 715 55.48 -20.89 40.27
C LEU A 715 54.73 -19.76 39.55
N ALA A 716 55.41 -18.71 39.10
CA ALA A 716 54.80 -17.61 38.34
C ALA A 716 54.23 -18.08 36.99
N ASN A 717 54.91 -18.99 36.29
CA ASN A 717 54.42 -19.62 35.06
C ASN A 717 53.26 -20.59 35.33
N LEU A 718 53.23 -21.28 36.48
CA LEU A 718 52.07 -22.06 36.95
C LEU A 718 50.91 -21.15 37.41
N HIS A 719 51.22 -19.92 37.84
CA HIS A 719 50.26 -18.88 38.16
C HIS A 719 49.77 -18.10 36.92
N GLN A 720 50.35 -18.28 35.73
CA GLN A 720 49.85 -17.63 34.50
C GLN A 720 48.44 -18.14 34.11
N PRO A 721 48.19 -19.46 34.06
CA PRO A 721 46.84 -19.98 33.88
C PRO A 721 45.88 -19.58 35.01
N GLN A 722 46.36 -19.53 36.25
CA GLN A 722 45.53 -19.16 37.41
C GLN A 722 45.19 -17.67 37.41
N SER A 723 46.14 -16.79 37.08
CA SER A 723 45.94 -15.35 36.91
C SER A 723 45.01 -15.06 35.72
N TYR A 724 45.22 -15.70 34.57
CA TYR A 724 44.29 -15.60 33.43
C TYR A 724 42.88 -16.13 33.77
N LEU A 725 42.78 -17.20 34.57
CA LEU A 725 41.51 -17.73 35.04
C LEU A 725 40.85 -16.78 36.05
N ILE A 726 41.60 -16.13 36.94
CA ILE A 726 41.12 -15.10 37.88
C ILE A 726 40.68 -13.85 37.11
N ASP A 727 41.43 -13.37 36.12
CA ASP A 727 41.02 -12.28 35.23
C ASP A 727 39.77 -12.63 34.43
N LYS A 728 39.63 -13.89 34.00
CA LYS A 728 38.45 -14.36 33.27
C LYS A 728 37.26 -14.59 34.18
N LEU A 729 37.47 -15.04 35.41
CA LEU A 729 36.45 -15.16 36.46
C LEU A 729 35.96 -13.78 36.91
N THR A 730 36.85 -12.83 37.19
CA THR A 730 36.49 -11.46 37.59
C THR A 730 35.80 -10.70 36.45
N ARG A 731 36.22 -10.87 35.18
CA ARG A 731 35.46 -10.36 34.03
C ARG A 731 34.08 -11.03 33.93
N ARG A 732 33.98 -12.34 34.18
CA ARG A 732 32.69 -13.05 34.20
C ARG A 732 31.81 -12.64 35.38
N GLU A 733 32.38 -12.30 36.54
CA GLU A 733 31.66 -11.73 37.68
C GLU A 733 31.19 -10.31 37.37
N GLN A 734 31.99 -9.49 36.68
CA GLN A 734 31.56 -8.16 36.21
C GLN A 734 30.46 -8.24 35.14
N GLU A 735 30.58 -9.16 34.18
CA GLU A 735 29.54 -9.47 33.19
C GLU A 735 28.26 -9.98 33.88
N LEU A 736 28.38 -10.84 34.89
CA LEU A 736 27.27 -11.41 35.65
C LEU A 736 26.62 -10.36 36.57
N GLN A 737 27.38 -9.50 37.23
CA GLN A 737 26.85 -8.35 37.99
C GLN A 737 26.14 -7.36 37.06
N GLY A 738 26.68 -7.12 35.85
CA GLY A 738 26.01 -6.30 34.83
C GLY A 738 24.72 -6.94 34.32
N ALA A 739 24.69 -8.26 34.17
CA ALA A 739 23.48 -9.01 33.82
C ALA A 739 22.46 -9.03 34.96
N MET A 740 22.90 -9.15 36.22
CA MET A 740 22.04 -9.08 37.41
C MET A 740 21.37 -7.71 37.54
N ARG A 741 22.12 -6.60 37.41
CA ARG A 741 21.52 -5.25 37.43
C ARG A 741 20.51 -5.06 36.31
N ARG A 742 20.81 -5.50 35.08
CA ARG A 742 19.84 -5.46 33.97
C ARG A 742 18.61 -6.34 34.22
N TYR A 743 18.78 -7.47 34.90
CA TYR A 743 17.68 -8.34 35.30
C TYR A 743 16.82 -7.69 36.41
N GLU A 744 17.44 -7.04 37.39
CA GLU A 744 16.77 -6.24 38.43
C GLU A 744 16.01 -5.06 37.81
N GLU A 745 16.66 -4.27 36.95
CA GLU A 745 16.05 -3.17 36.17
C GLU A 745 14.86 -3.68 35.32
N ALA A 746 15.00 -4.81 34.62
CA ALA A 746 13.90 -5.39 33.84
C ALA A 746 12.79 -5.97 34.73
N GLN A 747 13.12 -6.49 35.92
CA GLN A 747 12.16 -6.96 36.90
C GLN A 747 11.38 -5.80 37.52
N GLU A 748 12.03 -4.67 37.82
CA GLU A 748 11.37 -3.43 38.25
C GLU A 748 10.46 -2.88 37.15
N GLN A 749 10.92 -2.83 35.89
CA GLN A 749 10.09 -2.45 34.75
C GLN A 749 8.86 -3.36 34.59
N LEU A 750 9.03 -4.68 34.74
CA LEU A 750 7.92 -5.64 34.71
C LEU A 750 6.96 -5.48 35.90
N GLN A 751 7.45 -5.10 37.08
CA GLN A 751 6.61 -4.78 38.24
C GLN A 751 5.82 -3.48 38.03
N GLN A 752 6.46 -2.44 37.52
CA GLN A 752 5.81 -1.17 37.14
C GLN A 752 4.74 -1.40 36.06
N LEU A 753 5.04 -2.18 35.02
CA LEU A 753 4.09 -2.51 33.95
C LEU A 753 2.92 -3.36 34.46
N ARG A 754 3.15 -4.28 35.41
CA ARG A 754 2.07 -5.03 36.09
C ARG A 754 1.19 -4.12 36.94
N ALA A 755 1.77 -3.16 37.68
CA ALA A 755 1.01 -2.20 38.45
C ALA A 755 0.15 -1.29 37.55
N GLN A 756 0.70 -0.82 36.43
CA GLN A 756 -0.04 -0.06 35.41
C GLN A 756 -1.17 -0.90 34.78
N TYR A 757 -0.91 -2.17 34.47
CA TYR A 757 -1.93 -3.09 33.96
C TYR A 757 -3.07 -3.33 34.97
N GLN A 758 -2.75 -3.53 36.25
CA GLN A 758 -3.74 -3.66 37.33
C GLN A 758 -4.57 -2.39 37.48
N GLN A 759 -3.95 -1.20 37.49
CA GLN A 759 -4.67 0.08 37.52
C GLN A 759 -5.61 0.26 36.31
N ALA A 760 -5.19 -0.16 35.12
CA ALA A 760 -6.04 -0.14 33.92
C ALA A 760 -7.19 -1.15 34.01
N GLN A 761 -6.96 -2.33 34.59
CA GLN A 761 -7.98 -3.35 34.81
C GLN A 761 -9.03 -2.89 35.85
N ASP A 762 -8.60 -2.29 36.97
CA ASP A 762 -9.47 -1.73 38.00
C ASP A 762 -10.29 -0.54 37.46
N ALA A 763 -9.67 0.32 36.65
CA ALA A 763 -10.38 1.40 35.95
C ALA A 763 -11.44 0.87 34.98
N ASN A 764 -11.14 -0.19 34.22
CA ASN A 764 -12.11 -0.82 33.32
C ASN A 764 -13.26 -1.49 34.08
N ALA A 765 -12.98 -2.21 35.17
CA ALA A 765 -14.01 -2.77 36.06
C ALA A 765 -14.91 -1.69 36.68
N SER A 766 -14.33 -0.54 37.07
CA SER A 766 -15.06 0.64 37.54
C SER A 766 -15.97 1.22 36.45
N LEU A 767 -15.48 1.36 35.22
CA LEU A 767 -16.26 1.82 34.06
C LEU A 767 -17.39 0.84 33.70
N GLN A 768 -17.13 -0.48 33.74
CA GLN A 768 -18.15 -1.51 33.54
C GLN A 768 -19.25 -1.41 34.61
N HIS A 769 -18.88 -1.23 35.88
CA HIS A 769 -19.85 -1.04 36.96
C HIS A 769 -20.67 0.25 36.79
N GLN A 770 -20.03 1.36 36.40
CA GLN A 770 -20.72 2.61 36.08
C GLN A 770 -21.68 2.46 34.88
N LEU A 771 -21.27 1.75 33.83
CA LEU A 771 -22.11 1.48 32.67
C LEU A 771 -23.31 0.58 33.04
N GLN A 772 -23.10 -0.41 33.90
CA GLN A 772 -24.19 -1.25 34.45
C GLN A 772 -25.17 -0.43 35.31
N GLN A 773 -24.68 0.54 36.10
CA GLN A 773 -25.52 1.50 36.83
C GLN A 773 -26.27 2.48 35.90
N LEU A 774 -25.69 2.86 34.76
CA LEU A 774 -26.38 3.67 33.75
C LEU A 774 -27.45 2.87 33.01
N LEU A 775 -27.21 1.59 32.73
CA LEU A 775 -28.21 0.68 32.16
C LEU A 775 -29.36 0.41 33.14
N SER A 776 -29.08 0.22 34.43
CA SER A 776 -30.16 0.10 35.43
C SER A 776 -30.97 1.39 35.53
N ARG A 777 -30.32 2.55 35.53
CA ARG A 777 -30.99 3.87 35.49
C ARG A 777 -31.76 4.14 34.21
N ARG A 778 -31.40 3.50 33.09
CA ARG A 778 -32.20 3.52 31.86
C ARG A 778 -33.48 2.71 32.04
N GLY A 779 -33.41 1.54 32.68
CA GLY A 779 -34.59 0.79 33.13
C GLY A 779 -35.49 1.62 34.07
N ASP A 780 -34.89 2.32 35.04
CA ASP A 780 -35.62 3.26 35.92
C ASP A 780 -36.26 4.40 35.12
N LEU A 781 -35.58 4.94 34.10
CA LEU A 781 -36.09 6.00 33.22
C LEU A 781 -37.22 5.51 32.31
N ASP A 782 -37.18 4.28 31.81
CA ASP A 782 -38.26 3.70 31.01
C ASP A 782 -39.49 3.38 31.89
N ALA A 783 -39.28 2.93 33.14
CA ALA A 783 -40.35 2.86 34.14
C ALA A 783 -40.93 4.23 34.49
N LEU A 784 -40.08 5.26 34.62
CA LEU A 784 -40.51 6.64 34.89
C LEU A 784 -41.18 7.28 33.66
N LYS A 785 -40.80 6.88 32.45
CA LYS A 785 -41.47 7.26 31.20
C LYS A 785 -42.87 6.65 31.11
N ALA A 786 -43.07 5.42 31.58
CA ALA A 786 -44.40 4.82 31.72
C ALA A 786 -45.28 5.58 32.75
N THR A 787 -44.73 5.95 33.91
CA THR A 787 -45.50 6.77 34.89
C THR A 787 -45.75 8.19 34.39
N VAL A 788 -44.82 8.79 33.63
CA VAL A 788 -45.00 10.10 32.98
C VAL A 788 -46.03 10.03 31.86
N GLN A 789 -46.12 8.95 31.07
CA GLN A 789 -47.20 8.75 30.11
C GLN A 789 -48.56 8.67 30.82
N LEU A 790 -48.62 8.00 31.98
CA LEU A 790 -49.82 7.89 32.80
C LEU A 790 -50.22 9.24 33.44
N LEU A 791 -49.24 10.09 33.78
CA LEU A 791 -49.46 11.47 34.26
C LEU A 791 -49.75 12.47 33.12
N ARG A 792 -49.29 12.21 31.89
CA ARG A 792 -49.54 13.05 30.70
C ARG A 792 -51.04 13.09 30.32
N ALA A 793 -51.82 12.13 30.79
CA ALA A 793 -53.28 12.14 30.74
C ALA A 793 -53.94 13.18 31.66
N ARG A 794 -53.18 13.86 32.54
CA ARG A 794 -53.71 14.82 33.53
C ARG A 794 -52.83 16.07 33.61
N GLY A 795 -53.07 17.02 32.72
CA GLY A 795 -52.19 18.17 32.46
C GLY A 795 -51.94 19.09 33.67
N SER A 796 -50.67 19.46 33.85
CA SER A 796 -50.20 20.54 34.73
C SER A 796 -48.85 21.10 34.24
N ASP A 797 -48.89 22.13 33.39
CA ASP A 797 -47.73 22.59 32.62
C ASP A 797 -46.62 23.30 33.44
N ASP A 798 -46.93 23.85 34.61
CA ASP A 798 -45.94 24.63 35.37
C ASP A 798 -44.97 23.76 36.17
N ALA A 799 -45.41 22.58 36.64
CA ALA A 799 -44.50 21.55 37.14
C ALA A 799 -43.59 21.05 36.02
N LEU A 800 -44.16 20.82 34.82
CA LEU A 800 -43.43 20.36 33.64
C LEU A 800 -42.30 21.32 33.25
N LYS A 801 -42.51 22.64 33.30
CA LYS A 801 -41.47 23.65 33.02
C LYS A 801 -40.37 23.68 34.09
N ALA A 802 -40.71 23.49 35.35
CA ALA A 802 -39.74 23.45 36.45
C ALA A 802 -38.85 22.19 36.38
N ASP A 803 -39.47 21.03 36.13
CA ASP A 803 -38.77 19.77 35.98
C ASP A 803 -38.02 19.67 34.65
N PHE A 804 -38.51 20.25 33.56
CA PHE A 804 -37.73 20.41 32.33
C PHE A 804 -36.49 21.28 32.54
N LYS A 805 -36.58 22.39 33.30
CA LYS A 805 -35.39 23.18 33.67
C LYS A 805 -34.41 22.42 34.58
N ARG A 806 -34.89 21.54 35.46
CA ARG A 806 -34.03 20.67 36.28
C ARG A 806 -33.40 19.55 35.47
N TRP A 807 -34.16 18.93 34.57
CA TRP A 807 -33.68 17.93 33.63
C TRP A 807 -32.64 18.54 32.70
N LEU A 808 -32.92 19.66 32.03
CA LEU A 808 -31.98 20.34 31.15
C LEU A 808 -30.69 20.76 31.88
N LYS A 809 -30.77 21.19 33.15
CA LYS A 809 -29.55 21.44 33.96
C LYS A 809 -28.77 20.16 34.26
N LYS A 810 -29.42 19.05 34.57
CA LYS A 810 -28.76 17.75 34.78
C LYS A 810 -28.17 17.22 33.48
N GLU A 811 -28.88 17.38 32.36
CA GLU A 811 -28.46 16.92 31.04
C GLU A 811 -27.29 17.75 30.50
N VAL A 812 -27.29 19.08 30.70
CA VAL A 812 -26.13 19.94 30.41
C VAL A 812 -24.92 19.58 31.29
N VAL A 813 -25.14 19.19 32.56
CA VAL A 813 -24.04 18.68 33.42
C VAL A 813 -23.57 17.30 32.97
N LEU A 814 -24.47 16.42 32.50
CA LEU A 814 -24.12 15.10 31.98
C LEU A 814 -23.35 15.23 30.65
N LEU A 815 -23.81 16.07 29.72
CA LEU A 815 -23.08 16.42 28.50
C LEU A 815 -21.73 17.08 28.83
N ALA A 816 -21.68 18.02 29.77
CA ALA A 816 -20.40 18.63 30.17
C ALA A 816 -19.44 17.58 30.76
N PHE A 817 -19.95 16.58 31.51
CA PHE A 817 -19.14 15.49 32.04
C PHE A 817 -18.71 14.49 30.96
N MET A 818 -19.58 14.15 30.00
CA MET A 818 -19.23 13.29 28.86
C MET A 818 -18.26 13.99 27.89
N VAL A 819 -18.41 15.29 27.65
CA VAL A 819 -17.46 16.10 26.88
C VAL A 819 -16.14 16.24 27.64
N ALA A 820 -16.15 16.42 28.96
CA ALA A 820 -14.93 16.46 29.76
C ALA A 820 -14.22 15.10 29.81
N ALA A 821 -14.96 13.99 29.94
CA ALA A 821 -14.41 12.64 29.92
C ALA A 821 -13.90 12.24 28.52
N GLY A 822 -14.63 12.61 27.46
CA GLY A 822 -14.20 12.45 26.07
C GLY A 822 -12.95 13.28 25.76
N ALA A 823 -12.92 14.55 26.19
CA ALA A 823 -11.74 15.41 26.05
C ALA A 823 -10.55 14.90 26.88
N ALA A 824 -10.78 14.36 28.10
CA ALA A 824 -9.74 13.73 28.89
C ALA A 824 -9.23 12.44 28.25
N GLY A 825 -10.10 11.61 27.68
CA GLY A 825 -9.74 10.41 26.93
C GLY A 825 -8.94 10.73 25.67
N VAL A 826 -9.37 11.71 24.89
CA VAL A 826 -8.63 12.23 23.72
C VAL A 826 -7.29 12.82 24.13
N HIS A 827 -7.23 13.60 25.21
CA HIS A 827 -5.99 14.17 25.75
C HIS A 827 -5.03 13.07 26.22
N PHE A 828 -5.53 11.97 26.81
CA PHE A 828 -4.71 10.83 27.22
C PHE A 828 -4.22 10.02 26.01
N TYR A 829 -5.07 9.84 25.00
CA TYR A 829 -4.74 9.17 23.74
C TYR A 829 -3.66 9.94 22.97
N GLN A 830 -3.80 11.26 22.86
CA GLN A 830 -2.81 12.16 22.24
C GLN A 830 -1.50 12.25 23.03
N ASN A 831 -1.53 12.09 24.36
CA ASN A 831 -0.33 12.20 25.19
C ASN A 831 0.48 10.91 25.38
N ARG A 832 0.00 9.75 24.92
CA ARG A 832 0.75 8.50 24.95
C ARG A 832 2.05 8.60 24.13
N GLU A 833 3.18 8.12 24.65
CA GLU A 833 4.51 8.25 23.99
C GLU A 833 4.58 7.60 22.60
N TRP A 834 3.71 6.61 22.37
CA TRP A 834 3.55 5.85 21.13
C TRP A 834 2.35 6.32 20.29
N ALA A 835 1.75 7.48 20.60
CA ALA A 835 0.69 8.06 19.77
C ALA A 835 1.28 8.50 18.41
N PRO A 836 0.58 8.28 17.28
CA PRO A 836 1.04 8.70 15.95
C PRO A 836 1.46 10.17 15.90
N VAL A 837 0.69 11.05 16.55
CA VAL A 837 0.99 12.49 16.65
C VAL A 837 2.37 12.75 17.28
N LYS A 838 2.73 12.06 18.36
CA LYS A 838 4.05 12.19 19.02
C LYS A 838 5.18 11.49 18.27
N GLN A 839 4.87 10.50 17.43
CA GLN A 839 5.84 9.89 16.52
C GLN A 839 6.17 10.86 15.36
N VAL A 840 5.14 11.43 14.75
CA VAL A 840 5.24 12.46 13.70
C VAL A 840 6.00 13.68 14.22
N GLU A 841 5.67 14.21 15.40
CA GLU A 841 6.35 15.37 15.99
C GLU A 841 7.87 15.10 16.18
N ARG A 842 8.25 13.88 16.57
CA ARG A 842 9.65 13.46 16.67
C ARG A 842 10.33 13.37 15.30
N LEU A 843 9.66 12.78 14.31
CA LEU A 843 10.18 12.67 12.94
C LEU A 843 10.37 14.04 12.29
N VAL A 844 9.42 14.97 12.47
CA VAL A 844 9.54 16.36 11.97
C VAL A 844 10.71 17.08 12.65
N LYS A 845 10.88 16.95 13.98
CA LYS A 845 12.05 17.51 14.69
C LYS A 845 13.38 16.92 14.21
N GLN A 846 13.43 15.62 13.93
CA GLN A 846 14.60 14.96 13.33
C GLN A 846 14.86 15.43 11.89
N ALA A 847 13.81 15.71 11.10
CA ALA A 847 13.92 16.30 9.78
C ALA A 847 14.53 17.72 9.86
N GLU A 848 13.99 18.59 10.71
CA GLU A 848 14.52 19.94 10.94
C GLU A 848 16.00 19.92 11.38
N GLN A 849 16.36 19.01 12.29
CA GLN A 849 17.74 18.85 12.74
C GLN A 849 18.65 18.41 11.58
N SER A 850 18.21 17.45 10.77
CA SER A 850 18.95 17.00 9.58
C SER A 850 19.17 18.12 8.56
N VAL A 851 18.18 19.02 8.37
CA VAL A 851 18.35 20.23 7.55
C VAL A 851 19.40 21.17 8.14
N LYS A 852 19.37 21.41 9.45
CA LYS A 852 20.36 22.26 10.16
C LYS A 852 21.78 21.67 10.10
N GLU A 853 21.90 20.35 10.08
CA GLU A 853 23.15 19.60 9.94
C GLU A 853 23.64 19.49 8.48
N GLY A 854 22.83 19.94 7.51
CA GLY A 854 23.20 19.97 6.09
C GLY A 854 22.97 18.66 5.33
N ASP A 855 22.19 17.71 5.89
CA ASP A 855 21.77 16.49 5.19
C ASP A 855 20.29 16.55 4.76
N PRO A 856 19.98 17.15 3.59
CA PRO A 856 18.61 17.20 3.07
C PRO A 856 18.08 15.83 2.64
N LYS A 857 18.94 14.82 2.43
CA LYS A 857 18.48 13.45 2.08
C LYS A 857 17.96 12.72 3.31
N GLN A 858 18.60 12.92 4.46
CA GLN A 858 18.13 12.36 5.72
C GLN A 858 16.87 13.09 6.21
N ALA A 859 16.80 14.42 6.04
CA ALA A 859 15.57 15.18 6.28
C ALA A 859 14.38 14.63 5.48
N LEU A 860 14.58 14.39 4.18
CA LEU A 860 13.55 13.84 3.29
C LEU A 860 13.04 12.47 3.75
N LYS A 861 13.89 11.57 4.24
CA LYS A 861 13.45 10.28 4.79
C LYS A 861 12.55 10.45 6.01
N TYR A 862 12.89 11.39 6.90
CA TYR A 862 12.06 11.66 8.08
C TYR A 862 10.73 12.32 7.71
N CYS A 863 10.70 13.22 6.71
CA CYS A 863 9.47 13.79 6.17
C CYS A 863 8.58 12.73 5.50
N LEU A 864 9.14 11.83 4.68
CA LEU A 864 8.41 10.73 4.07
C LEU A 864 7.80 9.80 5.13
N HIS A 865 8.59 9.36 6.11
CA HIS A 865 8.10 8.51 7.20
C HIS A 865 7.04 9.21 8.06
N ALA A 866 7.15 10.52 8.29
CA ALA A 866 6.12 11.29 8.97
C ALA A 866 4.83 11.38 8.14
N TYR A 867 4.94 11.56 6.83
CA TYR A 867 3.81 11.60 5.90
C TYR A 867 3.09 10.23 5.85
N ASP A 868 3.82 9.13 5.70
CA ASP A 868 3.26 7.77 5.68
C ASP A 868 2.49 7.47 6.97
N VAL A 869 3.09 7.77 8.14
CA VAL A 869 2.43 7.59 9.46
C VAL A 869 1.15 8.41 9.60
N ILE A 870 1.07 9.63 9.05
CA ILE A 870 -0.18 10.40 9.04
C ILE A 870 -1.17 9.81 8.03
N LYS A 871 -0.73 9.47 6.81
CA LYS A 871 -1.61 8.95 5.76
C LYS A 871 -2.30 7.65 6.18
N ASP A 872 -1.57 6.75 6.84
CA ASP A 872 -2.09 5.48 7.33
C ASP A 872 -3.02 5.62 8.56
N THR A 873 -2.89 6.69 9.35
CA THR A 873 -3.69 6.89 10.57
C THR A 873 -4.86 7.87 10.41
N ASN A 874 -4.74 8.83 9.50
CA ASN A 874 -5.77 9.80 9.15
C ASN A 874 -5.55 10.31 7.70
N PRO A 875 -6.12 9.64 6.67
CA PRO A 875 -6.03 10.06 5.27
C PRO A 875 -6.59 11.46 4.96
N HIS A 876 -7.25 12.09 5.94
CA HIS A 876 -7.86 13.42 5.82
C HIS A 876 -7.33 14.38 6.89
N ASP A 877 -6.07 14.20 7.33
CA ASP A 877 -5.39 15.14 8.22
C ASP A 877 -5.04 16.45 7.52
N ARG A 878 -5.09 17.56 8.27
CA ARG A 878 -4.74 18.89 7.76
C ARG A 878 -3.25 19.00 7.43
N HIS A 879 -2.39 18.28 8.14
CA HIS A 879 -0.94 18.36 7.96
C HIS A 879 -0.42 17.59 6.73
N LEU A 880 -1.25 16.75 6.09
CA LEU A 880 -0.86 16.05 4.86
C LEU A 880 -0.50 17.02 3.72
N PHE A 881 -1.23 18.14 3.58
CA PHE A 881 -0.90 19.21 2.64
C PHE A 881 0.52 19.74 2.88
N GLU A 882 0.83 20.11 4.13
CA GLU A 882 2.08 20.75 4.52
C GLU A 882 3.26 19.79 4.34
N LEU A 883 3.09 18.51 4.72
CA LEU A 883 4.09 17.46 4.53
C LEU A 883 4.32 17.15 3.06
N ALA A 884 3.28 16.88 2.26
CA ALA A 884 3.41 16.61 0.83
C ALA A 884 4.08 17.78 0.08
N PHE A 885 3.68 19.01 0.36
CA PHE A 885 4.29 20.21 -0.21
C PHE A 885 5.78 20.34 0.21
N SER A 886 6.12 20.05 1.47
CA SER A 886 7.51 20.08 1.95
C SER A 886 8.38 18.99 1.30
N ILE A 887 7.83 17.78 1.11
CA ILE A 887 8.49 16.65 0.44
C ILE A 887 8.74 17.01 -1.03
N ALA A 888 7.75 17.61 -1.70
CA ALA A 888 7.88 18.08 -3.07
C ALA A 888 9.00 19.13 -3.23
N ALA A 889 9.03 20.15 -2.36
CA ALA A 889 10.09 21.16 -2.36
C ALA A 889 11.49 20.57 -2.05
N GLN A 890 11.57 19.57 -1.19
CA GLN A 890 12.82 18.84 -0.93
C GLN A 890 13.26 18.03 -2.16
N TYR A 891 12.35 17.33 -2.85
CA TYR A 891 12.66 16.68 -4.12
C TYR A 891 13.11 17.68 -5.20
N GLU A 892 12.48 18.85 -5.28
CA GLU A 892 12.84 19.92 -6.21
C GLU A 892 14.26 20.45 -5.94
N SER A 893 14.61 20.74 -4.68
CA SER A 893 15.98 21.17 -4.30
C SER A 893 17.05 20.08 -4.52
N LEU A 894 16.66 18.80 -4.51
CA LEU A 894 17.51 17.66 -4.89
C LEU A 894 17.58 17.42 -6.41
N GLY A 895 16.98 18.30 -7.24
CA GLY A 895 16.95 18.19 -8.70
C GLY A 895 16.02 17.07 -9.22
N ARG A 896 15.17 16.50 -8.38
CA ARG A 896 14.26 15.39 -8.71
C ARG A 896 12.88 15.92 -9.09
N GLY A 897 12.81 16.52 -10.27
CA GLY A 897 11.59 17.16 -10.78
C GLY A 897 10.35 16.26 -10.81
N THR A 898 10.43 15.01 -11.32
CA THR A 898 9.25 14.14 -11.44
C THR A 898 8.65 13.73 -10.07
N PRO A 899 9.42 13.25 -9.08
CA PRO A 899 8.90 13.06 -7.72
C PRO A 899 8.31 14.35 -7.12
N ALA A 900 8.97 15.51 -7.32
CA ALA A 900 8.45 16.79 -6.83
C ALA A 900 7.07 17.11 -7.43
N THR A 901 6.89 16.94 -8.74
CA THR A 901 5.59 17.15 -9.40
C THR A 901 4.50 16.26 -8.80
N ASN A 902 4.80 14.97 -8.54
CA ASN A 902 3.83 14.03 -7.98
C ASN A 902 3.40 14.44 -6.56
N TYR A 903 4.34 14.79 -5.68
CA TYR A 903 3.99 15.22 -4.32
C TYR A 903 3.32 16.60 -4.27
N TYR A 904 3.56 17.49 -5.24
CA TYR A 904 2.77 18.72 -5.38
C TYR A 904 1.31 18.45 -5.85
N LEU A 905 1.08 17.43 -6.68
CA LEU A 905 -0.28 17.01 -7.05
C LEU A 905 -1.02 16.36 -5.88
N ASP A 906 -0.37 15.45 -5.16
CA ASP A 906 -0.88 14.82 -3.92
C ASP A 906 -1.19 15.88 -2.84
N ALA A 907 -0.35 16.92 -2.71
CA ALA A 907 -0.65 18.06 -1.85
C ALA A 907 -1.96 18.78 -2.25
N LEU A 908 -2.24 18.97 -3.55
CA LEU A 908 -3.48 19.60 -4.00
C LEU A 908 -4.74 18.78 -3.64
N GLU A 909 -4.65 17.45 -3.63
CA GLU A 909 -5.75 16.55 -3.22
C GLU A 909 -6.07 16.72 -1.72
N HIS A 910 -5.05 16.85 -0.88
CA HIS A 910 -5.18 17.04 0.57
C HIS A 910 -5.57 18.48 1.00
N ASN A 911 -5.74 19.41 0.07
CA ASN A 911 -6.03 20.83 0.36
C ASN A 911 -7.50 21.11 0.80
N SER A 912 -8.37 20.11 0.83
CA SER A 912 -9.83 20.29 0.99
C SER A 912 -10.28 20.82 2.37
N ARG A 913 -9.51 20.59 3.44
CA ARG A 913 -9.91 20.86 4.85
C ARG A 913 -9.32 22.12 5.49
N VAL A 914 -8.69 23.00 4.70
CA VAL A 914 -8.25 24.33 5.17
C VAL A 914 -9.37 25.36 4.96
N ASN A 915 -9.33 26.51 5.65
CA ASN A 915 -10.27 27.60 5.39
C ASN A 915 -10.22 28.04 3.91
N VAL A 916 -11.31 28.61 3.39
CA VAL A 916 -11.40 28.92 1.94
C VAL A 916 -10.25 29.81 1.47
N ALA A 917 -9.88 30.81 2.26
CA ALA A 917 -8.79 31.74 1.92
C ALA A 917 -7.42 31.07 1.81
N SER A 918 -6.98 30.28 2.82
CA SER A 918 -5.73 29.54 2.74
C SER A 918 -5.79 28.42 1.71
N ARG A 919 -6.94 27.77 1.51
CA ARG A 919 -7.11 26.74 0.47
C ARG A 919 -6.86 27.30 -0.92
N GLU A 920 -7.47 28.43 -1.27
CA GLU A 920 -7.22 29.05 -2.58
C GLU A 920 -5.77 29.58 -2.69
N ARG A 921 -5.16 30.08 -1.60
CA ARG A 921 -3.72 30.43 -1.59
C ARG A 921 -2.82 29.23 -1.86
N ASN A 922 -3.00 28.15 -1.09
CA ASN A 922 -2.31 26.88 -1.24
C ASN A 922 -2.45 26.34 -2.67
N ARG A 923 -3.65 26.44 -3.25
CA ARG A 923 -3.93 26.03 -4.64
C ARG A 923 -3.12 26.86 -5.64
N VAL A 924 -3.14 28.18 -5.53
CA VAL A 924 -2.41 29.09 -6.44
C VAL A 924 -0.90 28.85 -6.37
N VAL A 925 -0.32 28.80 -5.16
CA VAL A 925 1.13 28.57 -4.95
C VAL A 925 1.56 27.19 -5.44
N THR A 926 0.78 26.15 -5.19
CA THR A 926 1.15 24.78 -5.61
C THR A 926 1.05 24.62 -7.13
N LEU A 927 0.05 25.22 -7.78
CA LEU A 927 -0.05 25.23 -9.24
C LEU A 927 1.11 26.01 -9.90
N ASP A 928 1.56 27.12 -9.31
CA ASP A 928 2.75 27.87 -9.73
C ASP A 928 4.04 27.03 -9.61
N ARG A 929 4.22 26.29 -8.51
CA ARG A 929 5.35 25.35 -8.33
C ARG A 929 5.31 24.19 -9.33
N ILE A 930 4.14 23.61 -9.58
CA ILE A 930 3.96 22.59 -10.63
C ILE A 930 4.33 23.17 -12.00
N ALA A 931 3.91 24.40 -12.32
CA ALA A 931 4.23 25.05 -13.58
C ALA A 931 5.74 25.25 -13.76
N GLN A 932 6.43 25.80 -12.75
CA GLN A 932 7.89 25.94 -12.73
C GLN A 932 8.60 24.58 -12.85
N SER A 933 8.11 23.54 -12.18
CA SER A 933 8.67 22.17 -12.28
C SER A 933 8.59 21.62 -13.71
N TYR A 934 7.48 21.88 -14.43
CA TYR A 934 7.34 21.53 -15.84
C TYR A 934 8.19 22.42 -16.77
N GLU A 935 8.31 23.72 -16.48
CA GLU A 935 9.15 24.67 -17.23
C GLU A 935 10.64 24.29 -17.15
N ASN A 936 11.15 24.03 -15.94
CA ASN A 936 12.51 23.55 -15.70
C ASN A 936 12.85 22.23 -16.42
N ARG A 937 11.82 21.43 -16.75
CA ARG A 937 11.92 20.19 -17.52
C ARG A 937 11.71 20.39 -19.03
N GLY A 938 11.49 21.61 -19.51
CA GLY A 938 11.25 21.95 -20.91
C GLY A 938 9.82 21.67 -21.42
N HIS A 939 8.89 21.31 -20.54
CA HIS A 939 7.49 21.01 -20.92
C HIS A 939 6.64 22.29 -20.99
N VAL A 940 7.01 23.21 -21.88
CA VAL A 940 6.42 24.55 -22.03
C VAL A 940 4.88 24.57 -22.05
N LYS A 941 4.25 23.70 -22.84
CA LYS A 941 2.78 23.69 -23.00
C LYS A 941 2.04 23.28 -21.72
N THR A 942 2.61 22.38 -20.91
CA THR A 942 1.98 21.98 -19.64
C THR A 942 2.25 23.03 -18.56
N ALA A 943 3.46 23.63 -18.53
CA ALA A 943 3.75 24.78 -17.67
C ALA A 943 2.77 25.93 -17.92
N GLU A 944 2.55 26.34 -19.18
CA GLU A 944 1.56 27.36 -19.55
C GLU A 944 0.13 27.00 -19.09
N ARG A 945 -0.27 25.72 -19.16
CA ARG A 945 -1.57 25.26 -18.65
C ARG A 945 -1.68 25.46 -17.13
N TYR A 946 -0.65 25.07 -16.36
CA TYR A 946 -0.66 25.20 -14.91
C TYR A 946 -0.57 26.67 -14.43
N PHE A 947 0.23 27.52 -15.09
CA PHE A 947 0.22 28.96 -14.83
C PHE A 947 -1.16 29.58 -15.08
N LYS A 948 -1.81 29.26 -16.20
CA LYS A 948 -3.18 29.73 -16.49
C LYS A 948 -4.19 29.21 -15.46
N GLN A 949 -4.06 27.97 -14.99
CA GLN A 949 -4.89 27.43 -13.92
C GLN A 949 -4.69 28.18 -12.60
N ALA A 950 -3.45 28.47 -12.19
CA ALA A 950 -3.15 29.27 -11.00
C ALA A 950 -3.78 30.67 -11.07
N ILE A 951 -3.60 31.37 -12.20
CA ILE A 951 -4.20 32.70 -12.44
C ILE A 951 -5.73 32.62 -12.41
N SER A 952 -6.34 31.59 -13.03
CA SER A 952 -7.80 31.42 -13.04
C SER A 952 -8.38 31.13 -11.65
N ALA A 953 -7.67 30.36 -10.80
CA ALA A 953 -8.07 30.10 -9.42
C ALA A 953 -8.03 31.38 -8.58
N TYR A 954 -6.99 32.20 -8.76
CA TYR A 954 -6.93 33.53 -8.16
C TYR A 954 -8.12 34.41 -8.60
N ASP A 955 -8.40 34.48 -9.90
CA ASP A 955 -9.48 35.32 -10.44
C ASP A 955 -10.87 34.87 -9.97
N GLN A 956 -11.13 33.57 -9.91
CA GLN A 956 -12.36 33.02 -9.32
C GLN A 956 -12.48 33.34 -7.83
N SER A 957 -11.39 33.25 -7.06
CA SER A 957 -11.38 33.64 -5.64
C SER A 957 -11.66 35.14 -5.46
N ARG A 958 -11.22 35.99 -6.40
CA ARG A 958 -11.42 37.43 -6.36
C ARG A 958 -12.87 37.82 -6.70
N GLY A 959 -13.47 37.22 -7.72
CA GLY A 959 -14.88 37.43 -8.04
C GLY A 959 -15.81 37.02 -6.88
N ARG A 960 -15.51 35.91 -6.18
CA ARG A 960 -16.25 35.51 -4.97
C ARG A 960 -16.03 36.46 -3.79
N ARG A 961 -14.81 37.00 -3.62
CA ARG A 961 -14.50 37.99 -2.56
C ARG A 961 -15.35 39.25 -2.68
N GLU A 962 -15.46 39.82 -3.88
CA GLU A 962 -16.18 41.08 -4.13
C GLU A 962 -17.70 41.00 -3.79
N LEU A 963 -18.24 39.79 -3.61
CA LEU A 963 -19.62 39.51 -3.22
C LEU A 963 -19.81 39.18 -1.72
N SER A 964 -18.74 39.10 -0.91
CA SER A 964 -18.78 38.54 0.45
C SER A 964 -18.19 39.46 1.53
N LYS A 965 -18.76 39.46 2.74
CA LYS A 965 -18.20 40.15 3.91
C LYS A 965 -17.28 39.21 4.68
N ALA A 966 -15.99 39.21 4.33
CA ALA A 966 -14.98 38.35 4.96
C ALA A 966 -14.70 38.70 6.44
N SER A 967 -14.35 37.69 7.22
CA SER A 967 -13.90 37.83 8.61
C SER A 967 -12.47 38.35 8.72
N ARG A 968 -12.06 38.77 9.93
CA ARG A 968 -10.73 39.37 10.18
C ARG A 968 -9.56 38.41 9.92
N ILE A 969 -9.77 37.10 10.09
CA ILE A 969 -8.75 36.06 9.84
C ILE A 969 -8.63 35.83 8.33
N GLU A 970 -9.75 35.68 7.64
CA GLU A 970 -9.79 35.56 6.18
C GLU A 970 -9.14 36.77 5.50
N ALA A 971 -9.35 37.99 6.02
CA ALA A 971 -8.69 39.19 5.50
C ALA A 971 -7.15 39.11 5.50
N MET A 972 -6.53 38.40 6.44
CA MET A 972 -5.07 38.21 6.46
C MET A 972 -4.62 37.17 5.42
N ASP A 973 -5.31 36.03 5.33
CA ASP A 973 -5.02 34.99 4.34
C ASP A 973 -5.25 35.48 2.90
N LEU A 974 -6.28 36.30 2.69
CA LEU A 974 -6.59 36.95 1.41
C LEU A 974 -5.52 37.99 1.02
N ALA A 975 -5.08 38.82 1.97
CA ALA A 975 -3.96 39.74 1.73
C ALA A 975 -2.65 38.99 1.44
N ALA A 976 -2.47 37.79 1.99
CA ALA A 976 -1.34 36.94 1.65
C ALA A 976 -1.48 36.34 0.23
N LEU A 977 -2.67 35.89 -0.17
CA LEU A 977 -2.94 35.44 -1.55
C LEU A 977 -2.70 36.54 -2.60
N ASP A 978 -3.10 37.78 -2.30
CA ASP A 978 -2.85 38.93 -3.16
C ASP A 978 -1.36 39.28 -3.31
N ARG A 979 -0.49 38.78 -2.42
CA ARG A 979 0.97 38.90 -2.49
C ARG A 979 1.66 37.78 -3.27
N GLU A 980 1.04 36.61 -3.42
CA GLU A 980 1.60 35.51 -4.23
C GLU A 980 1.38 35.75 -5.73
N ILE A 981 0.21 36.26 -6.13
CA ILE A 981 -0.19 36.37 -7.54
C ILE A 981 0.76 37.21 -8.44
N PRO A 982 1.43 38.29 -7.97
CA PRO A 982 2.40 39.00 -8.80
C PRO A 982 3.60 38.12 -9.17
N GLY A 983 4.02 37.23 -8.27
CA GLY A 983 5.09 36.24 -8.51
C GLY A 983 4.68 35.23 -9.58
N VAL A 984 3.47 34.67 -9.49
CA VAL A 984 2.93 33.73 -10.50
C VAL A 984 2.84 34.39 -11.88
N LEU A 985 2.38 35.64 -11.94
CA LEU A 985 2.31 36.40 -13.21
C LEU A 985 3.70 36.75 -13.76
N PHE A 986 4.67 37.03 -12.88
CA PHE A 986 6.06 37.22 -13.28
C PHE A 986 6.66 35.93 -13.86
N ASN A 987 6.52 34.79 -13.18
CA ASN A 987 6.98 33.48 -13.67
C ASN A 987 6.33 33.13 -15.02
N TYR A 988 5.01 33.29 -15.14
CA TYR A 988 4.30 33.09 -16.40
C TYR A 988 4.82 34.02 -17.51
N SER A 989 5.18 35.27 -17.18
CA SER A 989 5.78 36.19 -18.16
C SER A 989 7.20 35.78 -18.58
N GLN A 990 8.00 35.16 -17.70
CA GLN A 990 9.30 34.59 -18.05
C GLN A 990 9.15 33.46 -19.06
N LEU A 991 8.21 32.54 -18.84
CA LEU A 991 7.85 31.50 -19.82
C LEU A 991 7.44 32.12 -21.17
N LEU A 992 6.63 33.18 -21.18
CA LEU A 992 6.21 33.86 -22.41
C LEU A 992 7.38 34.56 -23.12
N MET A 993 8.29 35.22 -22.38
CA MET A 993 9.50 35.84 -22.93
C MET A 993 10.46 34.80 -23.53
N ALA A 994 10.68 33.66 -22.86
CA ALA A 994 11.47 32.55 -23.37
C ALA A 994 10.91 32.01 -24.71
N ASN A 995 9.60 32.06 -24.89
CA ASN A 995 8.89 31.69 -26.12
C ASN A 995 8.69 32.86 -27.10
N LYS A 996 9.35 34.01 -26.90
CA LYS A 996 9.26 35.24 -27.74
C LYS A 996 7.84 35.82 -27.89
N ARG A 997 6.91 35.53 -26.97
CA ARG A 997 5.54 36.08 -26.95
C ARG A 997 5.52 37.40 -26.19
N TRP A 998 6.25 38.39 -26.73
CA TRP A 998 6.56 39.66 -26.04
C TRP A 998 5.33 40.49 -25.65
N SER A 999 4.31 40.55 -26.52
CA SER A 999 3.06 41.28 -26.26
C SER A 999 2.29 40.69 -25.07
N GLU A 1000 2.14 39.37 -25.03
CA GLU A 1000 1.49 38.65 -23.93
C GLU A 1000 2.30 38.75 -22.63
N ALA A 1001 3.63 38.64 -22.71
CA ALA A 1001 4.52 38.84 -21.56
C ALA A 1001 4.38 40.26 -20.99
N GLY A 1002 4.32 41.28 -21.86
CA GLY A 1002 4.10 42.67 -21.46
C GLY A 1002 2.77 42.87 -20.73
N ASN A 1003 1.70 42.27 -21.23
CA ASN A 1003 0.38 42.30 -20.59
C ASN A 1003 0.39 41.60 -19.22
N ALA A 1004 1.03 40.43 -19.12
CA ALA A 1004 1.18 39.68 -17.86
C ALA A 1004 2.00 40.47 -16.83
N LEU A 1005 3.12 41.08 -17.23
CA LEU A 1005 3.95 41.92 -16.35
C LEU A 1005 3.24 43.21 -15.92
N GLN A 1006 2.49 43.87 -16.80
CA GLN A 1006 1.71 45.05 -16.43
C GLN A 1006 0.62 44.70 -15.40
N ARG A 1007 0.02 43.51 -15.53
CA ARG A 1007 -0.91 42.95 -14.54
C ARG A 1007 -0.20 42.61 -13.22
N ALA A 1008 0.99 42.01 -13.28
CA ALA A 1008 1.82 41.75 -12.09
C ALA A 1008 2.17 43.05 -11.35
N LEU A 1009 2.59 44.09 -12.07
CA LEU A 1009 2.97 45.39 -11.51
C LEU A 1009 1.81 46.09 -10.80
N THR A 1010 0.62 46.06 -11.39
CA THR A 1010 -0.59 46.63 -10.76
C THR A 1010 -0.95 45.87 -9.48
N LEU A 1011 -0.91 44.53 -9.49
CA LEU A 1011 -1.22 43.72 -8.30
C LEU A 1011 -0.13 43.82 -7.21
N ALA A 1012 1.16 43.92 -7.57
CA ALA A 1012 2.26 44.13 -6.63
C ALA A 1012 2.12 45.47 -5.87
N ARG A 1013 1.79 46.54 -6.59
CA ARG A 1013 1.54 47.87 -5.99
C ARG A 1013 0.27 47.87 -5.12
N MET A 1014 -0.79 47.14 -5.51
CA MET A 1014 -2.03 47.02 -4.72
C MET A 1014 -1.87 46.18 -3.44
N SER A 1015 -0.98 45.18 -3.44
CA SER A 1015 -0.74 44.26 -2.30
C SER A 1015 0.41 44.70 -1.38
N SER A 1016 1.00 45.87 -1.65
CA SER A 1016 2.16 46.42 -0.93
C SER A 1016 3.31 45.42 -0.83
N LEU A 1017 3.73 44.86 -1.98
CA LEU A 1017 5.03 44.18 -2.12
C LEU A 1017 6.17 45.18 -1.89
N SER A 1018 7.36 44.68 -1.55
CA SER A 1018 8.55 45.54 -1.41
C SER A 1018 8.97 46.12 -2.75
N ASP A 1019 9.58 47.31 -2.70
CA ASP A 1019 10.02 48.05 -3.89
C ASP A 1019 10.99 47.21 -4.75
N GLU A 1020 11.80 46.34 -4.15
CA GLU A 1020 12.68 45.38 -4.86
C GLU A 1020 11.91 44.51 -5.87
N TYR A 1021 10.76 43.92 -5.48
CA TYR A 1021 9.96 43.10 -6.40
C TYR A 1021 9.28 43.96 -7.48
N VAL A 1022 8.91 45.19 -7.15
CA VAL A 1022 8.36 46.16 -8.11
C VAL A 1022 9.43 46.52 -9.16
N GLU A 1023 10.68 46.79 -8.73
CA GLU A 1023 11.83 47.04 -9.60
C GLU A 1023 12.16 45.84 -10.49
N TYR A 1024 12.10 44.60 -9.99
CA TYR A 1024 12.29 43.39 -10.82
C TYR A 1024 11.22 43.27 -11.94
N ILE A 1025 9.95 43.55 -11.63
CA ILE A 1025 8.86 43.54 -12.61
C ILE A 1025 9.06 44.68 -13.63
N GLU A 1026 9.44 45.88 -13.18
CA GLU A 1026 9.69 47.03 -14.06
C GLU A 1026 10.91 46.82 -14.98
N GLY A 1027 11.97 46.19 -14.48
CA GLY A 1027 13.14 45.79 -15.27
C GLY A 1027 12.77 44.77 -16.36
N ALA A 1028 11.96 43.75 -16.02
CA ALA A 1028 11.42 42.81 -17.00
C ALA A 1028 10.52 43.53 -18.03
N MET A 1029 9.67 44.47 -17.62
CA MET A 1029 8.87 45.28 -18.55
C MET A 1029 9.73 46.14 -19.48
N ALA A 1030 10.84 46.70 -19.00
CA ALA A 1030 11.79 47.44 -19.82
C ALA A 1030 12.46 46.55 -20.87
N SER A 1031 12.84 45.32 -20.48
CA SER A 1031 13.36 44.30 -21.39
C SER A 1031 12.35 43.95 -22.51
N VAL A 1032 11.08 43.67 -22.15
CA VAL A 1032 10.00 43.40 -23.12
C VAL A 1032 9.77 44.58 -24.07
N LYS A 1033 9.76 45.82 -23.55
CA LYS A 1033 9.62 47.03 -24.38
C LYS A 1033 10.79 47.19 -25.37
N SER A 1034 12.01 46.90 -24.93
CA SER A 1034 13.21 46.91 -25.78
C SER A 1034 13.13 45.84 -26.88
N ALA A 1035 12.74 44.61 -26.52
CA ALA A 1035 12.56 43.51 -27.47
C ALA A 1035 11.48 43.79 -28.53
N MET A 1036 10.31 44.33 -28.13
CA MET A 1036 9.28 44.73 -29.09
C MET A 1036 9.70 45.91 -29.97
N ALA A 1037 10.51 46.84 -29.46
CA ALA A 1037 11.06 47.93 -30.26
C ALA A 1037 12.06 47.40 -31.31
N ALA A 1038 12.90 46.42 -30.93
CA ALA A 1038 13.82 45.73 -31.84
C ALA A 1038 13.08 44.92 -32.91
N GLU A 1039 12.07 44.14 -32.55
CA GLU A 1039 11.25 43.37 -33.49
C GLU A 1039 10.51 44.30 -34.48
N LYS A 1040 10.00 45.44 -34.00
CA LYS A 1040 9.39 46.47 -34.86
C LYS A 1040 10.40 47.17 -35.76
N ALA A 1041 11.66 47.31 -35.34
CA ALA A 1041 12.74 47.84 -36.16
C ALA A 1041 13.16 46.83 -37.24
N GLU A 1042 13.33 45.55 -36.90
CA GLU A 1042 13.59 44.48 -37.86
C GLU A 1042 12.45 44.34 -38.90
N ALA A 1043 11.20 44.42 -38.46
CA ALA A 1043 10.04 44.35 -39.36
C ALA A 1043 10.04 45.50 -40.37
N LYS A 1044 10.32 46.74 -39.92
CA LYS A 1044 10.51 47.88 -40.82
C LYS A 1044 11.67 47.69 -41.77
N GLN A 1045 12.82 47.25 -41.27
CA GLN A 1045 14.02 47.04 -42.10
C GLN A 1045 13.80 45.95 -43.16
N LYS A 1046 13.07 44.87 -42.83
CA LYS A 1046 12.63 43.84 -43.79
C LYS A 1046 11.59 44.36 -44.80
N GLN A 1047 10.83 45.41 -44.45
CA GLN A 1047 9.85 46.04 -45.32
C GLN A 1047 10.47 47.11 -46.23
N GLU A 1048 11.60 47.70 -45.84
CA GLU A 1048 12.44 48.61 -46.65
C GLU A 1048 13.42 47.86 -47.58
N LEU A 1049 13.59 46.54 -47.39
CA LEU A 1049 14.43 45.64 -48.21
C LEU A 1049 13.63 44.80 -49.23
N LYS A 1050 12.31 44.97 -49.30
CA LYS A 1050 11.45 44.43 -50.39
C LYS A 1050 11.11 45.54 -51.38
#